data_AF-A0A7R9ZZD1-F1
#
_entry.id   AF-A0A7R9ZZD1-F1
#
_cell.length_a   1.000
_cell.length_b   1.000
_cell.length_c   1.000
_cell.angle_alpha   90.00
_cell.angle_beta   90.00
_cell.angle_gamma   90.00
#
_symmetry.space_group_name_H-M   'P 1'
#
loop_
_entity.id
_entity.type
_entity.pdbx_description
1 polymer ?
#
loop_
_entity_poly.entity_id
_entity_poly.type
_entity_poly.pdbx_seq_one_letter_code
_entity_poly.pdbx_strand_id
1 'polypeptide(L)'
;DAAYLGDGYPLCSDLPPRAFLAAGAKFSFLGRSSAEPGVLVLERGSALFAELCRAVGPPCSFASTVELGAALQCRGSECTAENVTVLQVGDGFYEYIPPACVYPFFWTTGRIMRYEKGEPWWASPRWTKCVEPTAARAAGPNCCGGCSNIPTPWMTNNGFDCESVSAVHSWMFPARCNNSDAWTAGAKFCQKSCWEAGYGYPGDDCSTGDFRSEHACAYQNEKLTFPEAEARCASRGMKVCPVRTASDTCGYYENYLWTPEECDVSVVVHFDGRVSVDWDDMAKKAKFPVLWRNGFPAQDPSGACPAGCVPEGTSCSCAARAEARRAFDALPSAVQVRAGLKVGAFPPPPTTPCTAGCGGEVEAFSRSGVIDSETVFRSGGRFFKNVELTVHLPDHEFRNPPTFTLRHSPSSKKALDEVESLLDHLFFHENTPQFLAYRLIQRLTVSNPSPKYVRDVQAAFRSGSFNGTNYSGAYGDLAATTAAILLHPEARDGGVTSGSLREPLLKIVHFMRSMEYRDKVGREVQLRGMMDAIGQWPYSSVDVFNYFQPEFHPEGFADDLVGPEFQIFTMPNILNYINGMTSMMEYGASNCYGGLGWPVPGCAGGGFAFTEAGDKNQTIAEMDLLLTGGRLGEHATSVLAHEYDKAAAGSKLQALQYASLVTPAFHTLGDSLLPTSPAPLPAPAPARPAAAFLAALAAALG
;
A
#
# COMPACT_ATOMS: atom_id res chain seq x y z
N ASP A 1 -13.40 -10.50 -7.22
CA ASP A 1 -12.19 -10.88 -8.00
C ASP A 1 -11.43 -12.08 -7.45
N ALA A 2 -11.74 -12.59 -6.25
CA ALA A 2 -11.04 -13.75 -5.65
C ALA A 2 -9.50 -13.64 -5.71
N ALA A 3 -8.98 -12.42 -5.54
CA ALA A 3 -7.57 -12.09 -5.56
C ALA A 3 -7.15 -11.56 -4.20
N TYR A 4 -5.89 -11.81 -3.84
CA TYR A 4 -5.26 -11.23 -2.66
C TYR A 4 -4.37 -10.06 -3.04
N LEU A 5 -4.17 -9.13 -2.11
CA LEU A 5 -3.09 -8.14 -2.22
C LEU A 5 -1.75 -8.89 -2.26
N GLY A 6 -0.93 -8.62 -3.27
CA GLY A 6 0.29 -9.39 -3.54
C GLY A 6 0.16 -10.45 -4.65
N ASP A 7 -1.03 -10.67 -5.21
CA ASP A 7 -1.19 -11.54 -6.38
C ASP A 7 -0.40 -11.01 -7.59
N GLY A 8 0.36 -11.90 -8.23
CA GLY A 8 1.22 -11.58 -9.36
C GLY A 8 2.57 -10.96 -8.98
N TYR A 9 2.89 -10.86 -7.69
CA TYR A 9 4.26 -10.62 -7.21
C TYR A 9 5.05 -11.93 -7.11
N PRO A 10 6.37 -11.91 -7.35
CA PRO A 10 7.22 -13.08 -7.19
C PRO A 10 7.39 -13.47 -5.71
N LEU A 11 7.78 -14.72 -5.48
CA LEU A 11 8.14 -15.17 -4.14
C LEU A 11 9.51 -14.61 -3.75
N CYS A 12 9.64 -14.15 -2.51
CA CYS A 12 10.94 -13.67 -2.01
C CYS A 12 11.99 -14.78 -1.92
N SER A 13 11.58 -16.04 -1.79
CA SER A 13 12.48 -17.20 -1.86
C SER A 13 13.06 -17.44 -3.26
N ASP A 14 12.45 -16.88 -4.30
CA ASP A 14 12.92 -17.00 -5.70
C ASP A 14 13.89 -15.88 -6.08
N LEU A 15 14.22 -14.97 -5.16
CA LEU A 15 15.25 -13.96 -5.39
C LEU A 15 16.59 -14.66 -5.69
N PRO A 16 17.30 -14.27 -6.76
CA PRO A 16 18.58 -14.87 -7.06
C PRO A 16 19.58 -14.58 -5.95
N PRO A 17 20.52 -15.50 -5.65
CA PRO A 17 21.61 -15.26 -4.73
C PRO A 17 22.36 -13.98 -5.10
N ARG A 18 22.68 -13.15 -4.11
CA ARG A 18 23.30 -11.84 -4.31
C ARG A 18 22.53 -10.93 -5.28
N ALA A 19 21.20 -10.89 -5.17
CA ALA A 19 20.35 -10.02 -6.00
C ALA A 19 20.78 -8.54 -6.04
N PHE A 20 21.47 -8.05 -5.00
CA PHE A 20 22.04 -6.70 -4.97
C PHE A 20 23.14 -6.46 -6.03
N LEU A 21 23.71 -7.51 -6.62
CA LEU A 21 24.67 -7.42 -7.73
C LEU A 21 24.00 -7.64 -9.10
N ALA A 22 22.70 -7.93 -9.14
CA ALA A 22 21.99 -8.19 -10.39
C ALA A 22 21.74 -6.90 -11.19
N ALA A 23 21.56 -7.04 -12.50
CA ALA A 23 21.10 -5.94 -13.34
C ALA A 23 19.73 -5.44 -12.83
N GLY A 24 19.56 -4.12 -12.76
CA GLY A 24 18.36 -3.47 -12.21
C GLY A 24 18.34 -3.37 -10.69
N ALA A 25 19.36 -3.84 -9.96
CA ALA A 25 19.47 -3.62 -8.53
C ALA A 25 19.52 -2.11 -8.22
N LYS A 26 18.70 -1.65 -7.27
CA LYS A 26 18.54 -0.24 -6.93
C LYS A 26 19.12 0.06 -5.55
N PHE A 27 19.68 1.26 -5.41
CA PHE A 27 20.28 1.74 -4.17
C PHE A 27 19.85 3.18 -3.88
N SER A 28 19.53 3.48 -2.63
CA SER A 28 19.21 4.82 -2.14
C SER A 28 20.31 5.33 -1.23
N PHE A 29 20.78 6.57 -1.42
CA PHE A 29 21.82 7.15 -0.57
C PHE A 29 21.24 7.59 0.78
N LEU A 30 21.81 7.08 1.87
CA LEU A 30 21.39 7.39 3.24
C LEU A 30 22.12 8.59 3.84
N GLY A 31 23.34 8.86 3.37
CA GLY A 31 24.20 9.91 3.94
C GLY A 31 25.60 9.41 4.30
N ARG A 32 26.30 10.14 5.17
CA ARG A 32 27.66 9.80 5.65
C ARG A 32 27.69 9.11 7.02
N SER A 33 26.52 8.72 7.51
CA SER A 33 26.35 7.95 8.74
C SER A 33 25.13 7.06 8.58
N SER A 34 25.17 5.85 9.13
CA SER A 34 24.02 4.96 9.24
C SER A 34 23.84 4.54 10.69
N ALA A 35 22.58 4.51 11.15
CA ALA A 35 22.20 3.93 12.44
C ALA A 35 21.81 2.45 12.32
N GLU A 36 21.72 1.92 11.10
CA GLU A 36 21.29 0.55 10.84
C GLU A 36 22.39 -0.47 11.20
N PRO A 37 22.06 -1.55 11.91
CA PRO A 37 22.99 -2.66 12.11
C PRO A 37 23.21 -3.45 10.81
N GLY A 38 24.32 -4.18 10.73
CA GLY A 38 24.57 -5.10 9.61
C GLY A 38 24.99 -4.44 8.30
N VAL A 39 25.97 -3.55 8.36
CA VAL A 39 26.51 -2.83 7.19
C VAL A 39 27.56 -3.68 6.46
N LEU A 40 27.35 -3.90 5.16
CA LEU A 40 28.36 -4.49 4.28
C LEU A 40 29.36 -3.42 3.84
N VAL A 41 30.62 -3.54 4.27
CA VAL A 41 31.68 -2.60 3.86
C VAL A 41 32.27 -3.03 2.51
N LEU A 42 32.20 -2.16 1.51
CA LEU A 42 32.70 -2.45 0.16
C LEU A 42 34.19 -2.18 0.02
N GLU A 43 34.89 -3.11 -0.63
CA GLU A 43 36.29 -2.92 -1.00
C GLU A 43 36.42 -1.92 -2.15
N ARG A 44 37.40 -1.01 -2.08
CA ARG A 44 37.66 0.00 -3.14
C ARG A 44 37.85 -0.58 -4.54
N GLY A 45 38.28 -1.84 -4.64
CA GLY A 45 38.51 -2.52 -5.92
C GLY A 45 37.30 -3.30 -6.45
N SER A 46 36.13 -3.22 -5.82
CA SER A 46 34.94 -3.92 -6.29
C SER A 46 34.22 -3.14 -7.38
N ALA A 47 33.57 -3.86 -8.29
CA ALA A 47 32.77 -3.23 -9.34
C ALA A 47 31.59 -2.45 -8.74
N LEU A 48 30.98 -2.97 -7.68
CA LEU A 48 29.90 -2.30 -6.97
C LEU A 48 30.36 -1.00 -6.29
N PHE A 49 31.57 -1.00 -5.70
CA PHE A 49 32.16 0.22 -5.15
C PHE A 49 32.31 1.30 -6.23
N ALA A 50 32.79 0.94 -7.42
CA ALA A 50 32.97 1.89 -8.52
C ALA A 50 31.63 2.52 -8.97
N GLU A 51 30.58 1.71 -9.11
CA GLU A 51 29.24 2.17 -9.50
C GLU A 51 28.60 3.11 -8.46
N LEU A 52 28.76 2.80 -7.17
CA LEU A 52 28.16 3.59 -6.08
C LEU A 52 28.98 4.85 -5.73
N CYS A 53 30.32 4.77 -5.81
CA CYS A 53 31.21 5.90 -5.52
C CYS A 53 31.20 6.95 -6.65
N ARG A 54 30.96 6.51 -7.90
CA ARG A 54 30.98 7.34 -9.13
C ARG A 54 32.22 8.23 -9.28
N ALA A 55 33.36 7.83 -8.73
CA ALA A 55 34.62 8.55 -8.81
C ALA A 55 35.81 7.60 -8.95
N VAL A 56 36.85 8.05 -9.67
CA VAL A 56 38.11 7.30 -9.87
C VAL A 56 39.11 7.55 -8.71
N GLY A 57 38.76 8.39 -7.73
CA GLY A 57 39.54 8.69 -6.53
C GLY A 57 38.72 9.40 -5.44
N PRO A 58 39.24 9.56 -4.21
CA PRO A 58 38.54 10.24 -3.13
C PRO A 58 38.45 11.77 -3.37
N PRO A 59 37.36 12.43 -2.94
CA PRO A 59 36.14 11.88 -2.33
C PRO A 59 35.15 11.30 -3.36
N CYS A 60 34.35 10.33 -2.95
CA CYS A 60 33.24 9.80 -3.77
C CYS A 60 32.18 10.87 -4.05
N SER A 61 31.49 10.75 -5.19
CA SER A 61 30.39 11.63 -5.60
C SER A 61 29.08 10.85 -5.62
N PHE A 62 28.39 10.82 -4.47
CA PHE A 62 27.19 10.01 -4.29
C PHE A 62 25.96 10.60 -4.99
N ALA A 63 25.25 9.76 -5.74
CA ALA A 63 23.92 10.08 -6.27
C ALA A 63 22.83 9.63 -5.30
N SER A 64 21.71 10.35 -5.24
CA SER A 64 20.58 10.00 -4.38
C SER A 64 20.04 8.60 -4.65
N THR A 65 20.06 8.17 -5.91
CA THR A 65 19.66 6.84 -6.33
C THR A 65 20.59 6.30 -7.41
N VAL A 66 20.91 5.01 -7.32
CA VAL A 66 21.70 4.28 -8.32
C VAL A 66 20.94 3.03 -8.73
N GLU A 67 20.90 2.72 -10.03
CA GLU A 67 20.38 1.47 -10.57
C GLU A 67 21.48 0.82 -11.43
N LEU A 68 21.77 -0.46 -11.20
CA LEU A 68 22.82 -1.16 -11.93
C LEU A 68 22.37 -1.46 -13.36
N GLY A 69 23.13 -1.02 -14.36
CA GLY A 69 22.83 -1.32 -15.77
C GLY A 69 23.11 -2.78 -16.17
N ALA A 70 23.94 -3.50 -15.41
CA ALA A 70 24.32 -4.88 -15.69
C ALA A 70 24.63 -5.62 -14.38
N ALA A 71 24.65 -6.96 -14.45
CA ALA A 71 25.08 -7.78 -13.31
C ALA A 71 26.58 -7.62 -13.06
N LEU A 72 26.97 -7.48 -11.80
CA LEU A 72 28.35 -7.26 -11.38
C LEU A 72 28.97 -8.54 -10.80
N GLN A 73 30.28 -8.71 -11.02
CA GLN A 73 31.05 -9.77 -10.36
C GLN A 73 31.28 -9.38 -8.89
N CYS A 74 31.01 -10.31 -7.99
CA CYS A 74 31.25 -10.11 -6.57
C CYS A 74 32.76 -10.04 -6.27
N ARG A 75 33.13 -9.31 -5.22
CA ARG A 75 34.50 -9.29 -4.67
C ARG A 75 34.50 -9.37 -3.14
N GLY A 76 35.36 -10.21 -2.58
CA GLY A 76 35.56 -10.28 -1.12
C GLY A 76 34.27 -10.63 -0.36
N SER A 77 33.92 -9.79 0.62
CA SER A 77 32.70 -9.95 1.44
C SER A 77 31.40 -9.95 0.64
N GLU A 78 31.37 -9.30 -0.53
CA GLU A 78 30.23 -9.32 -1.45
C GLU A 78 29.91 -10.73 -1.94
N CYS A 79 30.92 -11.61 -2.05
CA CYS A 79 30.72 -12.96 -2.55
C CYS A 79 30.06 -13.89 -1.53
N THR A 80 30.11 -13.52 -0.24
CA THR A 80 29.55 -14.30 0.87
C THR A 80 28.29 -13.67 1.46
N ALA A 81 27.99 -12.42 1.12
CA ALA A 81 26.83 -11.71 1.63
C ALA A 81 25.56 -12.12 0.86
N GLU A 82 24.58 -12.70 1.54
CA GLU A 82 23.29 -13.08 0.96
C GLU A 82 22.16 -12.11 1.36
N ASN A 83 22.32 -11.43 2.50
CA ASN A 83 21.34 -10.46 3.02
C ASN A 83 21.98 -9.09 3.20
N VAL A 84 21.86 -8.24 2.19
CA VAL A 84 22.44 -6.89 2.19
C VAL A 84 21.32 -5.87 2.32
N THR A 85 21.29 -5.14 3.43
CA THR A 85 20.37 -4.00 3.62
C THR A 85 21.10 -2.69 3.40
N VAL A 86 22.24 -2.51 4.08
CA VAL A 86 23.03 -1.28 4.02
C VAL A 86 24.46 -1.59 3.60
N LEU A 87 25.02 -0.74 2.74
CA LEU A 87 26.37 -0.84 2.22
C LEU A 87 27.15 0.42 2.55
N GLN A 88 28.40 0.27 2.98
CA GLN A 88 29.33 1.38 3.14
C GLN A 88 30.25 1.47 1.93
N VAL A 89 30.30 2.66 1.32
CA VAL A 89 31.11 2.97 0.13
C VAL A 89 31.97 4.19 0.45
N GLY A 90 33.23 3.96 0.80
CA GLY A 90 34.11 5.04 1.28
C GLY A 90 33.57 5.63 2.59
N ASP A 91 33.19 6.90 2.56
CA ASP A 91 32.58 7.63 3.68
C ASP A 91 31.06 7.81 3.55
N GLY A 92 30.43 7.16 2.56
CA GLY A 92 28.98 7.20 2.33
C GLY A 92 28.30 5.85 2.57
N PHE A 93 26.98 5.89 2.77
CA PHE A 93 26.14 4.74 3.01
C PHE A 93 24.99 4.69 2.01
N TYR A 94 24.73 3.50 1.47
CA TYR A 94 23.60 3.20 0.60
C TYR A 94 22.71 2.13 1.22
N GLU A 95 21.41 2.25 1.04
CA GLU A 95 20.44 1.17 1.26
C GLU A 95 20.21 0.44 -0.06
N TYR A 96 20.28 -0.89 -0.07
CA TYR A 96 19.82 -1.70 -1.19
C TYR A 96 18.29 -1.81 -1.16
N ILE A 97 17.66 -1.51 -2.29
CA ILE A 97 16.21 -1.58 -2.47
C ILE A 97 15.88 -2.89 -3.18
N PRO A 98 15.51 -3.97 -2.45
CA PRO A 98 15.11 -5.22 -3.08
C PRO A 98 13.82 -5.02 -3.89
N PRO A 99 13.63 -5.77 -4.98
CA PRO A 99 12.37 -5.74 -5.70
C PRO A 99 11.23 -6.25 -4.79
N ALA A 100 10.03 -5.74 -5.02
CA ALA A 100 8.85 -6.17 -4.29
C ALA A 100 8.58 -7.66 -4.56
N CYS A 101 8.33 -8.39 -3.49
CA CYS A 101 8.09 -9.83 -3.49
C CYS A 101 7.28 -10.19 -2.24
N VAL A 102 6.60 -11.34 -2.31
CA VAL A 102 5.71 -11.85 -1.26
C VAL A 102 6.19 -13.20 -0.73
N TYR A 103 5.65 -13.59 0.41
CA TYR A 103 5.83 -14.90 1.04
C TYR A 103 4.47 -15.62 1.07
N PRO A 104 4.44 -16.96 1.03
CA PRO A 104 3.25 -17.70 1.41
C PRO A 104 2.95 -17.43 2.89
N PHE A 105 1.70 -17.13 3.22
CA PHE A 105 1.32 -16.84 4.60
C PHE A 105 1.42 -18.08 5.49
N PHE A 106 0.93 -19.23 5.00
CA PHE A 106 1.10 -20.54 5.64
C PHE A 106 2.28 -21.30 5.05
N TRP A 107 2.95 -22.10 5.87
CA TRP A 107 4.12 -22.89 5.49
C TRP A 107 4.07 -24.27 6.16
N THR A 108 4.83 -25.22 5.63
CA THR A 108 4.64 -26.64 5.92
C THR A 108 5.48 -27.17 7.07
N THR A 109 6.70 -26.65 7.22
CA THR A 109 7.65 -27.16 8.21
C THR A 109 8.43 -25.99 8.76
N GLY A 110 8.21 -25.70 10.03
CA GLY A 110 8.87 -24.60 10.73
C GLY A 110 10.19 -25.03 11.32
N ARG A 111 11.00 -24.04 11.68
CA ARG A 111 12.13 -24.23 12.58
C ARG A 111 11.97 -23.35 13.79
N ILE A 112 12.38 -23.90 14.92
CA ILE A 112 12.41 -23.17 16.16
C ILE A 112 13.62 -22.23 16.17
N MET A 113 13.38 -20.99 16.58
CA MET A 113 14.44 -20.09 17.02
C MET A 113 14.27 -19.79 18.50
N ARG A 114 15.39 -19.72 19.21
CA ARG A 114 15.44 -19.49 20.67
C ARG A 114 16.23 -18.24 20.96
N TYR A 115 15.71 -17.43 21.88
CA TYR A 115 16.35 -16.18 22.30
C TYR A 115 17.54 -16.45 23.24
N GLU A 116 18.68 -15.87 22.94
CA GLU A 116 19.91 -15.97 23.72
C GLU A 116 19.89 -14.94 24.87
N LYS A 117 19.22 -15.29 25.97
CA LYS A 117 19.21 -14.47 27.20
C LYS A 117 19.50 -15.31 28.42
N GLY A 118 20.78 -15.58 28.72
CA GLY A 118 21.32 -16.01 30.02
C GLY A 118 20.80 -17.32 30.65
N GLU A 119 19.55 -17.69 30.42
CA GLU A 119 18.80 -18.82 30.92
C GLU A 119 19.00 -20.06 30.03
N PRO A 120 18.81 -21.27 30.58
CA PRO A 120 18.78 -22.49 29.79
C PRO A 120 17.61 -22.48 28.80
N TRP A 121 17.82 -23.04 27.59
CA TRP A 121 16.79 -23.09 26.54
C TRP A 121 15.47 -23.76 26.95
N TRP A 122 15.49 -24.64 27.96
CA TRP A 122 14.31 -25.31 28.51
C TRP A 122 13.51 -24.46 29.51
N ALA A 123 14.07 -23.36 30.03
CA ALA A 123 13.50 -22.63 31.16
C ALA A 123 12.39 -21.62 30.77
N SER A 124 12.31 -21.21 29.49
CA SER A 124 11.39 -20.14 29.07
C SER A 124 10.77 -20.35 27.68
N PRO A 125 9.60 -21.03 27.57
CA PRO A 125 8.87 -21.20 26.30
C PRO A 125 8.48 -19.88 25.64
N ARG A 126 8.33 -18.81 26.42
CA ARG A 126 7.96 -17.46 25.97
C ARG A 126 8.93 -16.87 24.93
N TRP A 127 10.20 -17.29 24.98
CA TRP A 127 11.27 -16.81 24.10
C TRP A 127 11.64 -17.81 22.99
N THR A 128 10.74 -18.76 22.74
CA THR A 128 10.82 -19.72 21.64
C THR A 128 9.83 -19.29 20.56
N LYS A 129 10.25 -19.27 19.30
CA LYS A 129 9.38 -18.91 18.16
C LYS A 129 9.50 -19.95 17.08
N CYS A 130 8.35 -20.32 16.51
CA CYS A 130 8.27 -21.19 15.35
C CYS A 130 8.20 -20.31 14.10
N VAL A 131 9.16 -20.48 13.19
CA VAL A 131 9.41 -19.54 12.09
C VAL A 131 9.53 -20.32 10.78
N GLU A 132 9.07 -19.72 9.69
CA GLU A 132 9.32 -20.22 8.35
C GLU A 132 10.85 -20.30 8.11
N PRO A 133 11.41 -21.46 7.70
CA PRO A 133 12.86 -21.64 7.68
C PRO A 133 13.56 -21.21 6.39
N THR A 134 12.89 -21.21 5.23
CA THR A 134 13.55 -21.08 3.92
C THR A 134 13.64 -19.65 3.39
N ALA A 135 12.81 -18.76 3.90
CA ALA A 135 12.64 -17.39 3.42
C ALA A 135 12.77 -16.36 4.55
N ALA A 136 12.46 -16.72 5.81
CA ALA A 136 12.62 -15.80 6.93
C ALA A 136 14.09 -15.69 7.37
N ARG A 137 14.70 -14.52 7.18
CA ARG A 137 16.01 -14.17 7.75
C ARG A 137 15.86 -13.65 9.18
N ALA A 138 15.53 -14.55 10.09
CA ALA A 138 15.05 -14.20 11.43
C ALA A 138 16.08 -14.38 12.55
N ALA A 139 17.05 -15.29 12.38
CA ALA A 139 17.97 -15.70 13.45
C ALA A 139 19.41 -15.92 12.96
N GLY A 140 20.35 -15.90 13.92
CA GLY A 140 21.76 -16.17 13.69
C GLY A 140 22.10 -17.67 13.66
N PRO A 141 23.18 -18.07 12.97
CA PRO A 141 23.67 -19.45 12.96
C PRO A 141 24.41 -19.77 14.26
N ASN A 142 23.94 -20.80 14.95
CA ASN A 142 24.59 -21.38 16.11
C ASN A 142 25.15 -22.76 15.72
N CYS A 143 26.48 -22.93 15.71
CA CYS A 143 27.13 -24.14 15.22
C CYS A 143 27.78 -24.95 16.34
N CYS A 144 27.61 -26.27 16.31
CA CYS A 144 28.39 -27.17 17.14
C CYS A 144 28.68 -28.50 16.45
N GLY A 145 29.73 -29.19 16.93
CA GLY A 145 30.16 -30.50 16.47
C GLY A 145 31.09 -31.16 17.48
N GLY A 146 31.46 -32.42 17.22
CA GLY A 146 32.23 -33.23 18.16
C GLY A 146 31.40 -33.78 19.33
N CYS A 147 32.05 -34.55 20.19
CA CYS A 147 31.43 -35.13 21.38
C CYS A 147 32.06 -34.59 22.65
N SER A 148 31.24 -34.39 23.67
CA SER A 148 31.75 -34.02 24.99
C SER A 148 32.49 -35.21 25.62
N ASN A 149 33.44 -34.97 26.52
CA ASN A 149 34.06 -36.06 27.28
C ASN A 149 34.06 -35.75 28.78
N ILE A 150 32.91 -35.30 29.26
CA ILE A 150 32.75 -34.80 30.64
C ILE A 150 32.58 -36.00 31.58
N PRO A 151 33.44 -36.17 32.61
CA PRO A 151 33.30 -37.23 33.59
C PRO A 151 32.13 -36.98 34.55
N THR A 152 31.59 -38.04 35.13
CA THR A 152 30.58 -37.91 36.19
C THR A 152 31.21 -37.27 37.43
N PRO A 153 30.43 -36.59 38.31
CA PRO A 153 30.95 -36.08 39.58
C PRO A 153 31.62 -37.16 40.44
N TRP A 154 31.12 -38.39 40.39
CA TRP A 154 31.74 -39.52 41.09
C TRP A 154 33.13 -39.85 40.53
N MET A 155 33.30 -39.86 39.21
CA MET A 155 34.59 -40.12 38.57
C MET A 155 35.60 -39.06 38.99
N THR A 156 35.22 -37.78 38.87
CA THR A 156 36.08 -36.65 39.27
C THR A 156 36.47 -36.73 40.75
N ASN A 157 35.52 -37.02 41.65
CA ASN A 157 35.78 -37.12 43.09
C ASN A 157 36.68 -38.31 43.47
N ASN A 158 36.77 -39.32 42.61
CA ASN A 158 37.64 -40.49 42.80
C ASN A 158 38.92 -40.41 41.95
N GLY A 159 39.22 -39.26 41.34
CA GLY A 159 40.43 -39.04 40.56
C GLY A 159 40.44 -39.74 39.19
N PHE A 160 39.27 -40.09 38.66
CA PHE A 160 39.10 -40.67 37.34
C PHE A 160 38.56 -39.63 36.34
N ASP A 161 38.97 -39.77 35.10
CA ASP A 161 38.38 -39.12 33.93
C ASP A 161 37.78 -40.17 32.98
N CYS A 162 37.24 -39.72 31.86
CA CYS A 162 36.61 -40.59 30.87
C CYS A 162 37.61 -41.49 30.11
N GLU A 163 38.91 -41.27 30.21
CA GLU A 163 39.92 -42.09 29.52
C GLU A 163 40.54 -43.12 30.46
N SER A 164 40.72 -42.77 31.74
CA SER A 164 41.31 -43.60 32.78
C SER A 164 40.32 -44.55 33.44
N VAL A 165 39.03 -44.21 33.49
CA VAL A 165 38.05 -45.00 34.26
C VAL A 165 37.82 -46.39 33.70
N SER A 166 37.88 -46.58 32.37
CA SER A 166 37.68 -47.86 31.72
C SER A 166 38.84 -48.83 31.96
N ALA A 167 40.04 -48.31 32.25
CA ALA A 167 41.20 -49.12 32.58
C ALA A 167 41.08 -49.77 33.98
N VAL A 168 40.39 -49.12 34.91
CA VAL A 168 40.20 -49.60 36.29
C VAL A 168 38.83 -50.27 36.50
N HIS A 169 37.81 -49.76 35.81
CA HIS A 169 36.43 -50.24 35.87
C HIS A 169 35.90 -50.57 34.48
N SER A 170 36.41 -51.66 33.89
CA SER A 170 36.05 -52.13 32.54
C SER A 170 34.55 -52.42 32.34
N TRP A 171 33.80 -52.66 33.42
CA TRP A 171 32.35 -52.86 33.41
C TRP A 171 31.55 -51.57 33.18
N MET A 172 32.16 -50.39 33.36
CA MET A 172 31.46 -49.11 33.43
C MET A 172 30.78 -48.76 32.10
N PHE A 173 31.53 -48.70 30.99
CA PHE A 173 30.98 -48.30 29.70
C PHE A 173 29.91 -49.25 29.16
N PRO A 174 30.11 -50.59 29.18
CA PRO A 174 29.06 -51.53 28.80
C PRO A 174 27.78 -51.39 29.63
N ALA A 175 27.89 -51.11 30.94
CA ALA A 175 26.74 -51.06 31.84
C ALA A 175 26.07 -49.68 31.94
N ARG A 176 26.77 -48.59 31.58
CA ARG A 176 26.31 -47.22 31.85
C ARG A 176 26.02 -46.39 30.61
N CYS A 177 26.89 -46.38 29.59
CA CYS A 177 26.81 -45.43 28.48
C CYS A 177 25.40 -45.43 27.84
N ASN A 178 24.97 -46.53 27.24
CA ASN A 178 23.64 -46.64 26.63
C ASN A 178 22.59 -47.37 27.49
N ASN A 179 22.95 -47.78 28.71
CA ASN A 179 22.14 -48.63 29.58
C ASN A 179 21.77 -47.95 30.91
N SER A 180 22.00 -46.65 31.04
CA SER A 180 21.66 -45.88 32.25
C SER A 180 20.99 -44.55 31.93
N ASP A 181 19.74 -44.40 32.35
CA ASP A 181 18.99 -43.14 32.21
C ASP A 181 19.73 -41.95 32.84
N ALA A 182 20.45 -42.18 33.94
CA ALA A 182 21.26 -41.14 34.59
C ALA A 182 22.45 -40.66 33.73
N TRP A 183 22.94 -41.49 32.81
CA TRP A 183 24.01 -41.13 31.86
C TRP A 183 23.45 -40.57 30.55
N THR A 184 22.27 -41.03 30.12
CA THR A 184 21.65 -40.64 28.84
C THR A 184 20.78 -39.38 28.95
N ALA A 185 20.09 -39.13 30.08
CA ALA A 185 19.09 -38.06 30.22
C ALA A 185 19.68 -36.65 30.51
N GLY A 186 20.99 -36.56 30.76
CA GLY A 186 21.68 -35.31 31.13
C GLY A 186 22.76 -34.90 30.11
N ALA A 187 24.00 -34.86 30.58
CA ALA A 187 25.15 -34.34 29.83
C ALA A 187 25.83 -35.36 28.88
N LYS A 188 25.27 -36.57 28.69
CA LYS A 188 25.94 -37.71 28.04
C LYS A 188 27.37 -37.89 28.57
N PHE A 189 27.50 -38.36 29.82
CA PHE A 189 28.82 -38.47 30.46
C PHE A 189 29.77 -39.36 29.65
N CYS A 190 31.01 -38.91 29.50
CA CYS A 190 32.02 -39.61 28.72
C CYS A 190 31.58 -39.95 27.28
N GLN A 191 30.77 -39.10 26.65
CA GLN A 191 30.22 -39.31 25.30
C GLN A 191 31.25 -39.80 24.29
N LYS A 192 32.39 -39.12 24.19
CA LYS A 192 33.49 -39.50 23.29
C LYS A 192 34.07 -40.86 23.65
N SER A 193 34.48 -41.07 24.91
CA SER A 193 35.05 -42.36 25.34
C SER A 193 34.07 -43.53 25.23
N CYS A 194 32.77 -43.30 25.47
CA CYS A 194 31.71 -44.28 25.25
C CYS A 194 31.61 -44.67 23.77
N TRP A 195 31.67 -43.68 22.86
CA TRP A 195 31.63 -43.90 21.42
C TRP A 195 32.87 -44.64 20.91
N GLU A 196 34.07 -44.22 21.33
CA GLU A 196 35.34 -44.88 20.98
C GLU A 196 35.41 -46.32 21.50
N ALA A 197 34.79 -46.61 22.65
CA ALA A 197 34.69 -47.95 23.22
C ALA A 197 33.59 -48.82 22.57
N GLY A 198 32.85 -48.32 21.58
CA GLY A 198 31.78 -49.06 20.90
C GLY A 198 30.43 -49.10 21.64
N TYR A 199 30.29 -48.32 22.71
CA TYR A 199 29.07 -48.19 23.52
C TYR A 199 28.48 -46.77 23.44
N GLY A 200 28.69 -46.08 22.32
CA GLY A 200 28.23 -44.71 22.09
C GLY A 200 26.72 -44.56 22.28
N TYR A 201 26.29 -43.34 22.59
CA TYR A 201 24.86 -43.05 22.73
C TYR A 201 24.16 -43.08 21.36
N PRO A 202 22.85 -43.36 21.30
CA PRO A 202 22.11 -43.40 20.04
C PRO A 202 22.23 -42.08 19.28
N GLY A 203 22.66 -42.15 18.02
CA GLY A 203 22.84 -41.01 17.14
C GLY A 203 24.15 -40.21 17.32
N ASP A 204 25.06 -40.65 18.20
CA ASP A 204 26.37 -40.00 18.36
C ASP A 204 27.31 -40.29 17.19
N ASP A 205 28.01 -39.24 16.76
CA ASP A 205 29.11 -39.29 15.80
C ASP A 205 30.26 -38.42 16.31
N CYS A 206 31.22 -39.05 16.97
CA CYS A 206 32.38 -38.38 17.56
C CYS A 206 33.57 -38.31 16.59
N SER A 207 33.37 -38.58 15.29
CA SER A 207 34.43 -38.55 14.27
C SER A 207 35.11 -37.19 14.11
N THR A 208 34.43 -36.12 14.52
CA THR A 208 34.93 -34.73 14.47
C THR A 208 35.75 -34.32 15.70
N GLY A 209 35.97 -35.25 16.63
CA GLY A 209 36.80 -35.07 17.81
C GLY A 209 36.06 -34.45 19.00
N ASP A 210 36.79 -33.65 19.77
CA ASP A 210 36.26 -33.01 20.98
C ASP A 210 35.15 -32.00 20.64
N PHE A 211 34.21 -31.84 21.56
CA PHE A 211 33.10 -30.90 21.42
C PHE A 211 33.62 -29.48 21.15
N ARG A 212 33.12 -28.87 20.07
CA ARG A 212 33.37 -27.49 19.68
C ARG A 212 32.05 -26.78 19.39
N SER A 213 31.99 -25.50 19.76
CA SER A 213 30.84 -24.65 19.50
C SER A 213 31.25 -23.22 19.21
N GLU A 214 30.60 -22.57 18.25
CA GLU A 214 30.76 -21.15 17.92
C GLU A 214 29.50 -20.62 17.24
N HIS A 215 29.25 -19.30 17.30
CA HIS A 215 28.33 -18.69 16.34
C HIS A 215 29.13 -18.32 15.08
N ALA A 216 28.48 -18.44 13.91
CA ALA A 216 29.18 -18.39 12.64
C ALA A 216 28.65 -17.26 11.75
N CYS A 217 28.96 -16.00 12.06
CA CYS A 217 28.52 -14.84 11.28
C CYS A 217 29.58 -14.31 10.30
N ALA A 218 29.15 -13.62 9.24
CA ALA A 218 29.99 -12.79 8.39
C ALA A 218 30.21 -11.39 8.99
N TYR A 219 29.22 -10.87 9.73
CA TYR A 219 29.24 -9.59 10.42
C TYR A 219 28.35 -9.63 11.67
N GLN A 220 28.50 -8.65 12.58
CA GLN A 220 27.74 -8.62 13.83
C GLN A 220 26.23 -8.57 13.58
N ASN A 221 25.47 -9.41 14.29
CA ASN A 221 24.02 -9.54 14.20
C ASN A 221 23.47 -9.98 12.84
N GLU A 222 24.28 -10.66 12.01
CA GLU A 222 23.81 -11.24 10.74
C GLU A 222 22.61 -12.17 10.99
N LYS A 223 21.52 -11.99 10.24
CA LYS A 223 20.36 -12.89 10.27
C LYS A 223 20.27 -13.63 8.95
N LEU A 224 20.11 -14.94 9.06
CA LEU A 224 20.09 -15.89 7.96
C LEU A 224 18.78 -16.68 7.96
N THR A 225 18.47 -17.29 6.83
CA THR A 225 17.50 -18.39 6.76
C THR A 225 18.10 -19.64 7.44
N PHE A 226 17.27 -20.62 7.78
CA PHE A 226 17.77 -21.85 8.38
C PHE A 226 18.69 -22.65 7.42
N PRO A 227 18.38 -22.83 6.13
CA PRO A 227 19.31 -23.46 5.18
C PRO A 227 20.64 -22.70 5.03
N GLU A 228 20.60 -21.36 5.04
CA GLU A 228 21.82 -20.54 5.03
C GLU A 228 22.66 -20.81 6.30
N ALA A 229 22.03 -20.94 7.47
CA ALA A 229 22.69 -21.30 8.72
C ALA A 229 23.27 -22.72 8.71
N GLU A 230 22.54 -23.70 8.15
CA GLU A 230 23.04 -25.07 7.97
C GLU A 230 24.28 -25.11 7.07
N ALA A 231 24.22 -24.45 5.92
CA ALA A 231 25.36 -24.36 5.00
C ALA A 231 26.57 -23.70 5.68
N ARG A 232 26.31 -22.66 6.49
CA ARG A 232 27.35 -21.97 7.25
C ARG A 232 28.01 -22.88 8.28
N CYS A 233 27.25 -23.63 9.06
CA CYS A 233 27.83 -24.59 10.01
C CYS A 233 28.55 -25.74 9.30
N ALA A 234 27.97 -26.25 8.21
CA ALA A 234 28.55 -27.34 7.43
C ALA A 234 29.93 -26.97 6.84
N SER A 235 30.12 -25.72 6.40
CA SER A 235 31.42 -25.22 5.92
C SER A 235 32.55 -25.30 6.95
N ARG A 236 32.21 -25.44 8.24
CA ARG A 236 33.12 -25.56 9.38
C ARG A 236 33.17 -26.99 9.94
N GLY A 237 32.55 -27.96 9.25
CA GLY A 237 32.43 -29.34 9.71
C GLY A 237 31.51 -29.51 10.91
N MET A 238 30.54 -28.61 11.09
CA MET A 238 29.59 -28.58 12.22
C MET A 238 28.14 -28.58 11.73
N LYS A 239 27.19 -28.71 12.66
CA LYS A 239 25.75 -28.64 12.40
C LYS A 239 25.12 -27.52 13.22
N VAL A 240 23.89 -27.11 12.85
CA VAL A 240 23.12 -26.17 13.67
C VAL A 240 22.85 -26.81 15.03
N CYS A 241 23.18 -26.10 16.10
CA CYS A 241 23.28 -26.69 17.42
C CYS A 241 21.90 -26.82 18.11
N PRO A 242 21.57 -28.00 18.68
CA PRO A 242 20.34 -28.20 19.47
C PRO A 242 20.45 -27.67 20.90
N VAL A 243 21.62 -27.20 21.31
CA VAL A 243 21.87 -26.67 22.65
C VAL A 243 22.50 -25.28 22.60
N ARG A 244 22.37 -24.55 23.71
CA ARG A 244 23.02 -23.26 23.89
C ARG A 244 24.54 -23.43 23.88
N THR A 245 25.19 -22.63 23.06
CA THR A 245 26.65 -22.56 22.93
C THR A 245 27.19 -21.36 23.70
N ALA A 246 28.51 -21.32 23.94
CA ALA A 246 29.15 -20.19 24.61
C ALA A 246 29.15 -18.95 23.69
N SER A 247 28.89 -17.77 24.28
CA SER A 247 28.80 -16.47 23.60
C SER A 247 30.10 -16.10 22.90
N ASP A 248 29.98 -15.40 21.76
CA ASP A 248 31.08 -15.06 20.86
C ASP A 248 31.02 -13.62 20.31
N THR A 249 31.90 -13.33 19.34
CA THR A 249 32.08 -12.02 18.70
C THR A 249 30.97 -11.59 17.74
N CYS A 250 29.98 -12.45 17.47
CA CYS A 250 28.90 -12.17 16.50
C CYS A 250 27.81 -11.24 17.02
N GLY A 251 27.83 -10.89 18.32
CA GLY A 251 26.91 -9.91 18.89
C GLY A 251 25.51 -10.43 19.18
N TYR A 252 25.27 -11.74 19.11
CA TYR A 252 23.96 -12.35 19.36
C TYR A 252 23.47 -12.33 20.83
N TYR A 253 24.18 -11.64 21.72
CA TYR A 253 23.68 -11.36 23.07
C TYR A 253 22.31 -10.66 22.94
N GLU A 254 21.27 -11.27 23.52
CA GLU A 254 19.88 -10.80 23.37
C GLU A 254 19.35 -10.83 21.93
N ASN A 255 19.72 -11.85 21.16
CA ASN A 255 19.14 -12.13 19.83
C ASN A 255 18.66 -13.58 19.69
N TYR A 256 17.99 -13.88 18.58
CA TYR A 256 17.52 -15.24 18.28
C TYR A 256 18.56 -16.04 17.51
N LEU A 257 18.72 -17.30 17.91
CA LEU A 257 19.56 -18.30 17.25
C LEU A 257 18.69 -19.42 16.68
N TRP A 258 19.10 -19.95 15.53
CA TRP A 258 18.47 -21.13 14.93
C TRP A 258 18.73 -22.39 15.74
N THR A 259 17.72 -23.27 15.84
CA THR A 259 17.86 -24.63 16.35
C THR A 259 17.36 -25.63 15.30
N PRO A 260 17.83 -26.89 15.31
CA PRO A 260 17.38 -27.91 14.37
C PRO A 260 15.97 -28.45 14.69
N GLU A 261 15.34 -27.96 15.75
CA GLU A 261 14.02 -28.44 16.20
C GLU A 261 12.93 -27.97 15.24
N GLU A 262 12.14 -28.94 14.76
CA GLU A 262 11.03 -28.68 13.86
C GLU A 262 9.79 -28.25 14.65
N CYS A 263 8.91 -27.52 13.99
CA CYS A 263 7.64 -27.13 14.58
C CYS A 263 6.58 -26.92 13.50
N ASP A 264 5.33 -27.19 13.87
CA ASP A 264 4.18 -27.09 12.97
C ASP A 264 3.30 -25.89 13.33
N VAL A 265 2.46 -25.48 12.38
CA VAL A 265 1.47 -24.42 12.56
C VAL A 265 0.08 -24.99 12.33
N SER A 266 -0.81 -24.76 13.29
CA SER A 266 -2.23 -25.06 13.14
C SER A 266 -2.97 -23.84 12.61
N VAL A 267 -4.00 -24.13 11.81
CA VAL A 267 -4.97 -23.15 11.32
C VAL A 267 -6.20 -23.23 12.18
N VAL A 268 -6.64 -22.09 12.72
CA VAL A 268 -7.91 -21.98 13.42
C VAL A 268 -8.97 -21.55 12.42
N VAL A 269 -9.94 -22.42 12.16
CA VAL A 269 -11.08 -22.17 11.27
C VAL A 269 -12.28 -21.73 12.10
N HIS A 270 -12.81 -20.55 11.80
CA HIS A 270 -13.93 -19.94 12.52
C HIS A 270 -15.27 -20.34 11.90
N PHE A 271 -16.36 -20.17 12.66
CA PHE A 271 -17.72 -20.53 12.24
C PHE A 271 -18.19 -19.88 10.92
N ASP A 272 -17.59 -18.75 10.53
CA ASP A 272 -17.89 -18.01 9.30
C ASP A 272 -16.93 -18.36 8.14
N GLY A 273 -16.09 -19.38 8.31
CA GLY A 273 -15.11 -19.83 7.31
C GLY A 273 -13.87 -18.94 7.21
N ARG A 274 -13.75 -17.88 8.02
CA ARG A 274 -12.47 -17.17 8.17
C ARG A 274 -11.47 -18.05 8.88
N VAL A 275 -10.19 -17.75 8.70
CA VAL A 275 -9.11 -18.45 9.38
C VAL A 275 -8.26 -17.48 10.20
N SER A 276 -7.57 -18.01 11.21
CA SER A 276 -6.47 -17.37 11.90
C SER A 276 -5.36 -18.38 12.16
N VAL A 277 -4.22 -17.91 12.66
CA VAL A 277 -3.04 -18.75 12.92
C VAL A 277 -2.91 -19.03 14.40
N ASP A 278 -2.63 -20.29 14.74
CA ASP A 278 -2.35 -20.74 16.10
C ASP A 278 -0.89 -20.49 16.48
N TRP A 279 -0.46 -19.22 16.47
CA TRP A 279 0.88 -18.83 16.95
C TRP A 279 0.87 -18.36 18.41
N ASP A 280 -0.18 -17.62 18.78
CA ASP A 280 -0.47 -17.15 20.14
C ASP A 280 -1.88 -16.57 20.20
N ASP A 281 -2.32 -16.19 21.41
CA ASP A 281 -3.66 -15.65 21.67
C ASP A 281 -4.02 -14.40 20.85
N MET A 282 -3.03 -13.61 20.40
CA MET A 282 -3.30 -12.43 19.58
C MET A 282 -3.45 -12.81 18.11
N ALA A 283 -2.58 -13.69 17.60
CA ALA A 283 -2.70 -14.22 16.25
C ALA A 283 -4.03 -14.94 16.03
N LYS A 284 -4.52 -15.68 17.03
CA LYS A 284 -5.83 -16.35 17.00
C LYS A 284 -7.01 -15.40 16.80
N LYS A 285 -6.88 -14.14 17.25
CA LYS A 285 -7.93 -13.12 17.12
C LYS A 285 -7.92 -12.42 15.76
N ALA A 286 -6.82 -12.48 15.02
CA ALA A 286 -6.68 -11.87 13.69
C ALA A 286 -7.32 -12.77 12.62
N LYS A 287 -8.64 -12.68 12.49
CA LYS A 287 -9.43 -13.48 11.53
C LYS A 287 -9.43 -12.83 10.15
N PHE A 288 -9.10 -13.58 9.11
CA PHE A 288 -9.14 -13.11 7.72
C PHE A 288 -9.81 -14.14 6.79
N PRO A 289 -10.45 -13.69 5.69
CA PRO A 289 -11.13 -14.59 4.76
C PRO A 289 -10.11 -15.35 3.89
N VAL A 290 -10.43 -16.60 3.57
CA VAL A 290 -9.69 -17.40 2.60
C VAL A 290 -10.57 -17.96 1.48
N LEU A 291 -9.95 -18.28 0.36
CA LEU A 291 -10.62 -18.84 -0.82
C LEU A 291 -10.62 -20.38 -0.72
N TRP A 292 -11.65 -20.90 -0.08
CA TRP A 292 -11.91 -22.34 0.03
C TRP A 292 -12.28 -22.96 -1.31
N ARG A 293 -11.84 -24.19 -1.54
CA ARG A 293 -12.20 -24.96 -2.74
C ARG A 293 -13.37 -25.91 -2.52
N ASN A 294 -13.50 -26.46 -1.32
CA ASN A 294 -14.44 -27.53 -1.01
C ASN A 294 -15.12 -27.33 0.36
N GLY A 295 -15.61 -26.11 0.61
CA GLY A 295 -16.16 -25.73 1.92
C GLY A 295 -15.07 -25.57 2.97
N PHE A 296 -15.46 -25.42 4.24
CA PHE A 296 -14.55 -25.26 5.37
C PHE A 296 -14.93 -26.20 6.52
N PRO A 297 -13.96 -26.65 7.33
CA PRO A 297 -14.24 -27.52 8.47
C PRO A 297 -14.95 -26.74 9.57
N ALA A 298 -16.29 -26.75 9.53
CA ALA A 298 -17.15 -26.17 10.55
C ALA A 298 -17.41 -27.15 11.69
N GLN A 299 -17.66 -26.61 12.89
CA GLN A 299 -18.22 -27.42 13.98
C GLN A 299 -19.63 -27.89 13.62
N ASP A 300 -19.97 -29.11 14.00
CA ASP A 300 -21.34 -29.60 13.93
C ASP A 300 -22.22 -28.96 15.03
N PRO A 301 -23.55 -29.16 15.02
CA PRO A 301 -24.44 -28.61 16.06
C PRO A 301 -24.14 -29.08 17.49
N SER A 302 -23.35 -30.14 17.68
CA SER A 302 -22.90 -30.63 18.99
C SER A 302 -21.60 -29.96 19.46
N GLY A 303 -20.99 -29.12 18.62
CA GLY A 303 -19.71 -28.46 18.89
C GLY A 303 -18.49 -29.32 18.54
N ALA A 304 -18.68 -30.45 17.86
CA ALA A 304 -17.58 -31.32 17.46
C ALA A 304 -16.96 -30.85 16.14
N CYS A 305 -15.63 -30.92 16.05
CA CYS A 305 -14.88 -30.62 14.83
C CYS A 305 -14.70 -31.87 13.95
N PRO A 306 -14.46 -31.70 12.63
CA PRO A 306 -14.12 -32.80 11.74
C PRO A 306 -12.87 -33.57 12.20
N ALA A 307 -12.75 -34.82 11.75
CA ALA A 307 -11.61 -35.67 12.08
C ALA A 307 -10.28 -34.99 11.71
N GLY A 308 -9.31 -35.02 12.62
CA GLY A 308 -8.02 -34.32 12.44
C GLY A 308 -8.01 -32.85 12.89
N CYS A 309 -9.14 -32.35 13.41
CA CYS A 309 -9.25 -31.02 14.03
C CYS A 309 -9.72 -31.12 15.49
N VAL A 310 -9.35 -30.14 16.30
CA VAL A 310 -9.69 -30.05 17.72
C VAL A 310 -10.60 -28.83 17.96
N PRO A 311 -11.70 -28.97 18.73
CA PRO A 311 -12.56 -27.84 19.09
C PRO A 311 -11.83 -26.78 19.92
N GLU A 312 -11.98 -25.52 19.54
CA GLU A 312 -11.51 -24.35 20.28
C GLU A 312 -12.61 -23.29 20.34
N GLY A 313 -13.41 -23.31 21.41
CA GLY A 313 -14.60 -22.46 21.51
C GLY A 313 -15.59 -22.78 20.38
N THR A 314 -15.90 -21.80 19.53
CA THR A 314 -16.75 -21.96 18.32
C THR A 314 -15.94 -22.20 17.04
N SER A 315 -14.67 -22.57 17.16
CA SER A 315 -13.73 -22.74 16.05
C SER A 315 -13.11 -24.14 16.06
N CYS A 316 -12.48 -24.53 14.96
CA CYS A 316 -11.73 -25.78 14.84
C CYS A 316 -10.25 -25.47 14.59
N SER A 317 -9.36 -25.89 15.48
CA SER A 317 -7.91 -25.86 15.25
C SER A 317 -7.50 -27.14 14.53
N CYS A 318 -6.94 -26.99 13.33
CA CYS A 318 -6.63 -28.09 12.43
C CYS A 318 -5.15 -28.05 12.06
N ALA A 319 -4.48 -29.20 12.05
CA ALA A 319 -3.14 -29.29 11.49
C ALA A 319 -3.20 -28.94 10.00
N ALA A 320 -2.30 -28.05 9.56
CA ALA A 320 -2.30 -27.53 8.20
C ALA A 320 -1.00 -27.87 7.49
N ARG A 321 -1.12 -28.24 6.21
CA ARG A 321 0.02 -28.49 5.33
C ARG A 321 -0.03 -27.53 4.16
N ALA A 322 0.88 -26.56 4.11
CA ALA A 322 1.07 -25.77 2.90
C ALA A 322 1.75 -26.61 1.81
N GLU A 323 1.45 -26.35 0.56
CA GLU A 323 2.09 -27.02 -0.59
C GLU A 323 2.09 -26.10 -1.80
N ALA A 324 3.18 -26.10 -2.56
CA ALA A 324 3.24 -25.53 -3.90
C ALA A 324 3.07 -26.67 -4.91
N ARG A 325 1.96 -26.67 -5.66
CA ARG A 325 1.68 -27.66 -6.70
C ARG A 325 1.90 -27.05 -8.06
N ARG A 326 2.33 -27.85 -9.03
CA ARG A 326 2.38 -27.43 -10.43
C ARG A 326 0.97 -27.09 -10.91
N ALA A 327 0.80 -25.93 -11.54
CA ALA A 327 -0.52 -25.46 -11.98
C ALA A 327 -0.91 -26.01 -13.38
N PHE A 328 0.05 -26.09 -14.30
CA PHE A 328 -0.18 -26.59 -15.66
C PHE A 328 0.89 -27.62 -16.07
N ASP A 329 0.45 -28.69 -16.74
CA ASP A 329 1.32 -29.71 -17.32
C ASP A 329 1.73 -29.40 -18.78
N ALA A 330 1.10 -28.41 -19.40
CA ALA A 330 1.30 -28.01 -20.79
C ALA A 330 1.19 -26.49 -20.94
N LEU A 331 1.53 -25.95 -22.12
CA LEU A 331 1.47 -24.51 -22.39
C LEU A 331 0.01 -24.01 -22.29
N PRO A 332 -0.32 -23.11 -21.33
CA PRO A 332 -1.66 -22.57 -21.17
C PRO A 332 -1.94 -21.42 -22.16
N SER A 333 -3.22 -21.10 -22.38
CA SER A 333 -3.63 -19.85 -23.03
C SER A 333 -3.44 -18.65 -22.10
N ALA A 334 -3.39 -17.42 -22.65
CA ALA A 334 -3.25 -16.21 -21.84
C ALA A 334 -4.43 -16.00 -20.86
N VAL A 335 -5.64 -16.43 -21.25
CA VAL A 335 -6.81 -16.41 -20.36
C VAL A 335 -6.61 -17.37 -19.18
N GLN A 336 -6.09 -18.57 -19.43
CA GLN A 336 -5.78 -19.53 -18.38
C GLN A 336 -4.66 -19.04 -17.46
N VAL A 337 -3.62 -18.40 -17.98
CA VAL A 337 -2.57 -17.76 -17.17
C VAL A 337 -3.17 -16.70 -16.25
N ARG A 338 -3.97 -15.77 -16.78
CA ARG A 338 -4.58 -14.68 -16.01
C ARG A 338 -5.54 -15.19 -14.94
N ALA A 339 -6.31 -16.22 -15.26
CA ALA A 339 -7.28 -16.81 -14.35
C ALA A 339 -6.62 -17.68 -13.27
N GLY A 340 -5.66 -18.53 -13.66
CA GLY A 340 -5.12 -19.60 -12.82
C GLY A 340 -3.80 -19.29 -12.12
N LEU A 341 -2.89 -18.50 -12.71
CA LEU A 341 -1.61 -18.20 -12.08
C LEU A 341 -1.68 -16.92 -11.28
N LYS A 342 -1.32 -17.04 -10.00
CA LYS A 342 -1.40 -15.94 -9.04
C LYS A 342 -0.06 -15.65 -8.37
N VAL A 343 0.94 -16.49 -8.60
CA VAL A 343 2.32 -16.28 -8.18
C VAL A 343 3.08 -15.68 -9.35
N GLY A 344 3.61 -14.46 -9.17
CA GLY A 344 4.49 -13.84 -10.14
C GLY A 344 5.84 -14.56 -10.21
N ALA A 345 6.68 -14.19 -11.17
CA ALA A 345 8.06 -14.65 -11.24
C ALA A 345 8.98 -13.48 -11.61
N PHE A 346 10.24 -13.57 -11.17
CA PHE A 346 11.27 -12.71 -11.74
C PHE A 346 11.51 -13.10 -13.21
N PRO A 347 11.92 -12.14 -14.06
CA PRO A 347 12.33 -12.46 -15.42
C PRO A 347 13.42 -13.56 -15.39
N PRO A 348 13.25 -14.64 -16.17
CA PRO A 348 14.24 -15.71 -16.19
C PRO A 348 15.57 -15.16 -16.74
N PRO A 349 16.73 -15.66 -16.26
CA PRO A 349 18.03 -15.26 -16.81
C PRO A 349 18.06 -15.43 -18.33
N PRO A 350 18.76 -14.56 -19.10
CA PRO A 350 18.83 -14.65 -20.56
C PRO A 350 19.32 -16.00 -21.10
N THR A 351 20.04 -16.76 -20.28
CA THR A 351 20.53 -18.12 -20.59
C THR A 351 19.46 -19.21 -20.48
N THR A 352 18.28 -18.88 -19.93
CA THR A 352 17.18 -19.84 -19.79
C THR A 352 16.45 -19.94 -21.13
N PRO A 353 16.45 -21.10 -21.78
CA PRO A 353 15.82 -21.23 -23.08
C PRO A 353 14.30 -21.09 -22.96
N CYS A 354 13.70 -20.52 -24.00
CA CYS A 354 12.26 -20.63 -24.20
C CYS A 354 11.96 -22.07 -24.66
N THR A 355 11.16 -22.77 -23.88
CA THR A 355 10.86 -24.20 -24.02
C THR A 355 9.61 -24.44 -24.88
N ALA A 356 8.63 -23.52 -24.83
CA ALA A 356 7.41 -23.61 -25.62
C ALA A 356 6.79 -22.22 -25.87
N GLY A 357 6.05 -22.07 -26.96
CA GLY A 357 5.26 -20.85 -27.24
C GLY A 357 6.07 -19.60 -27.59
N CYS A 358 7.35 -19.76 -27.97
CA CYS A 358 8.29 -18.65 -28.17
C CYS A 358 7.83 -17.67 -29.25
N GLY A 359 7.75 -16.38 -28.90
CA GLY A 359 7.19 -15.34 -29.78
C GLY A 359 5.66 -15.33 -29.90
N GLY A 360 4.95 -16.18 -29.14
CA GLY A 360 3.49 -16.21 -29.04
C GLY A 360 2.94 -15.32 -27.91
N GLU A 361 1.64 -15.45 -27.65
CA GLU A 361 0.94 -14.74 -26.58
C GLU A 361 1.35 -15.22 -25.17
N VAL A 362 1.72 -16.50 -25.06
CA VAL A 362 2.28 -17.12 -23.87
C VAL A 362 3.58 -17.83 -24.23
N GLU A 363 4.66 -17.44 -23.56
CA GLU A 363 5.99 -18.06 -23.71
C GLU A 363 6.33 -18.81 -22.43
N ALA A 364 6.90 -20.01 -22.52
CA ALA A 364 7.33 -20.81 -21.39
C ALA A 364 8.86 -20.90 -21.34
N PHE A 365 9.46 -20.62 -20.18
CA PHE A 365 10.90 -20.66 -19.94
C PHE A 365 11.21 -21.72 -18.88
N SER A 366 12.07 -22.68 -19.23
CA SER A 366 12.47 -23.75 -18.30
C SER A 366 13.88 -24.23 -18.59
N ARG A 367 14.67 -24.44 -17.53
CA ARG A 367 16.02 -25.01 -17.62
C ARG A 367 16.01 -26.51 -17.94
N SER A 368 14.97 -27.22 -17.50
CA SER A 368 14.83 -28.68 -17.69
C SER A 368 14.38 -29.03 -19.11
N GLY A 369 13.88 -28.05 -19.87
CA GLY A 369 13.28 -28.28 -21.18
C GLY A 369 11.90 -28.93 -21.11
N VAL A 370 11.32 -29.08 -19.91
CA VAL A 370 9.95 -29.56 -19.70
C VAL A 370 9.14 -28.52 -18.92
N ILE A 371 7.81 -28.58 -19.07
CA ILE A 371 6.89 -27.74 -18.28
C ILE A 371 6.67 -28.41 -16.92
N ASP A 372 7.25 -27.80 -15.90
CA ASP A 372 7.24 -28.23 -14.50
C ASP A 372 6.90 -27.05 -13.56
N SER A 373 6.99 -27.24 -12.24
CA SER A 373 6.71 -26.17 -11.26
C SER A 373 7.71 -25.01 -11.28
N GLU A 374 8.91 -25.22 -11.83
CA GLU A 374 9.94 -24.19 -11.97
C GLU A 374 9.82 -23.41 -13.28
N THR A 375 8.88 -23.82 -14.15
CA THR A 375 8.61 -23.13 -15.41
C THR A 375 8.04 -21.75 -15.15
N VAL A 376 8.60 -20.76 -15.83
CA VAL A 376 8.11 -19.38 -15.82
C VAL A 376 7.37 -19.12 -17.11
N PHE A 377 6.12 -18.68 -17.03
CA PHE A 377 5.35 -18.23 -18.18
C PHE A 377 5.40 -16.73 -18.31
N ARG A 378 5.60 -16.22 -19.53
CA ARG A 378 5.43 -14.81 -19.86
C ARG A 378 4.11 -14.62 -20.60
N SER A 379 3.27 -13.71 -20.12
CA SER A 379 2.00 -13.35 -20.76
C SER A 379 1.68 -11.88 -20.50
N GLY A 380 1.29 -11.13 -21.53
CA GLY A 380 0.97 -9.70 -21.41
C GLY A 380 2.11 -8.85 -20.81
N GLY A 381 3.36 -9.22 -21.08
CA GLY A 381 4.55 -8.53 -20.55
C GLY A 381 4.90 -8.86 -19.10
N ARG A 382 4.10 -9.69 -18.41
CA ARG A 382 4.34 -10.13 -17.03
C ARG A 382 4.82 -11.58 -16.99
N PHE A 383 5.52 -11.93 -15.90
CA PHE A 383 6.04 -13.28 -15.66
C PHE A 383 5.32 -13.93 -14.48
N PHE A 384 4.99 -15.21 -14.63
CA PHE A 384 4.25 -16.01 -13.65
C PHE A 384 4.95 -17.33 -13.42
N LYS A 385 5.04 -17.76 -12.17
CA LYS A 385 5.55 -19.09 -11.82
C LYS A 385 4.45 -20.12 -12.03
N ASN A 386 4.78 -21.29 -12.59
CA ASN A 386 3.84 -22.38 -12.84
C ASN A 386 3.45 -23.14 -11.56
N VAL A 387 3.01 -22.41 -10.55
CA VAL A 387 2.61 -22.97 -9.26
C VAL A 387 1.29 -22.43 -8.76
N GLU A 388 0.61 -23.27 -8.02
CA GLU A 388 -0.48 -22.92 -7.15
C GLU A 388 -0.09 -23.20 -5.70
N LEU A 389 -0.30 -22.22 -4.83
CA LEU A 389 -0.04 -22.35 -3.40
C LEU A 389 -1.33 -22.70 -2.68
N THR A 390 -1.37 -23.86 -2.05
CA THR A 390 -2.55 -24.40 -1.39
C THR A 390 -2.23 -24.78 0.04
N VAL A 391 -3.20 -24.60 0.94
CA VAL A 391 -3.16 -25.12 2.31
C VAL A 391 -4.15 -26.26 2.42
N HIS A 392 -3.64 -27.41 2.82
CA HIS A 392 -4.40 -28.63 3.06
C HIS A 392 -4.72 -28.74 4.53
N LEU A 393 -5.99 -29.01 4.80
CA LEU A 393 -6.55 -29.42 6.07
C LEU A 393 -7.19 -30.80 5.87
N PRO A 394 -7.54 -31.53 6.93
CA PRO A 394 -8.27 -32.78 6.80
C PRO A 394 -9.53 -32.60 5.93
N ASP A 395 -9.56 -33.27 4.77
CA ASP A 395 -10.62 -33.22 3.75
C ASP A 395 -10.95 -31.83 3.14
N HIS A 396 -10.19 -30.78 3.46
CA HIS A 396 -10.47 -29.42 3.01
C HIS A 396 -9.21 -28.74 2.49
N GLU A 397 -9.35 -27.85 1.51
CA GLU A 397 -8.24 -27.04 1.04
C GLU A 397 -8.68 -25.62 0.66
N PHE A 398 -7.77 -24.68 0.88
CA PHE A 398 -7.94 -23.29 0.45
C PHE A 398 -6.64 -22.76 -0.16
N ARG A 399 -6.77 -21.73 -0.98
CA ARG A 399 -5.61 -21.07 -1.59
C ARG A 399 -4.80 -20.32 -0.53
N ASN A 400 -3.50 -20.59 -0.46
CA ASN A 400 -2.60 -19.93 0.47
C ASN A 400 -2.43 -18.45 0.09
N PRO A 401 -2.78 -17.49 0.97
CA PRO A 401 -2.65 -16.08 0.66
C PRO A 401 -1.17 -15.65 0.65
N PRO A 402 -0.78 -14.71 -0.22
CA PRO A 402 0.50 -14.03 -0.12
C PRO A 402 0.53 -13.04 1.04
N THR A 403 1.72 -12.76 1.56
CA THR A 403 2.00 -11.67 2.50
C THR A 403 3.29 -10.97 2.13
N PHE A 404 3.34 -9.65 2.20
CA PHE A 404 4.58 -8.89 1.99
C PHE A 404 5.52 -8.97 3.19
N THR A 405 4.95 -9.10 4.39
CA THR A 405 5.69 -9.00 5.64
C THR A 405 5.62 -10.31 6.43
N LEU A 406 6.77 -10.79 6.89
CA LEU A 406 6.85 -11.88 7.84
C LEU A 406 6.87 -11.32 9.27
N ARG A 407 6.09 -11.93 10.17
CA ARG A 407 5.97 -11.50 11.57
C ARG A 407 7.30 -11.33 12.29
N HIS A 408 8.26 -12.22 12.02
CA HIS A 408 9.57 -12.27 12.69
C HIS A 408 10.66 -11.48 11.94
N SER A 409 10.31 -10.86 10.83
CA SER A 409 11.20 -10.02 10.01
C SER A 409 10.43 -8.84 9.40
N PRO A 410 9.79 -7.99 10.22
CA PRO A 410 9.08 -6.83 9.71
C PRO A 410 10.07 -5.81 9.12
N SER A 411 9.68 -5.10 8.07
CA SER A 411 10.44 -3.97 7.56
C SER A 411 9.51 -2.91 7.00
N SER A 412 9.86 -1.63 7.21
CA SER A 412 9.10 -0.50 6.67
C SER A 412 8.99 -0.56 5.15
N LYS A 413 10.03 -1.07 4.47
CA LYS A 413 10.02 -1.26 3.02
C LYS A 413 8.96 -2.25 2.56
N LYS A 414 8.82 -3.40 3.23
CA LYS A 414 7.77 -4.37 2.89
C LYS A 414 6.36 -3.85 3.15
N ALA A 415 6.19 -3.00 4.17
CA ALA A 415 4.93 -2.30 4.38
C ALA A 415 4.62 -1.30 3.25
N LEU A 416 5.63 -0.58 2.75
CA LEU A 416 5.46 0.30 1.59
C LEU A 416 5.12 -0.49 0.32
N ASP A 417 5.76 -1.64 0.07
CA ASP A 417 5.43 -2.52 -1.05
C ASP A 417 3.96 -2.98 -1.01
N GLU A 418 3.44 -3.28 0.19
CA GLU A 418 2.04 -3.65 0.38
C GLU A 418 1.08 -2.48 0.10
N VAL A 419 1.44 -1.27 0.55
CA VAL A 419 0.67 -0.04 0.26
C VAL A 419 0.66 0.25 -1.23
N GLU A 420 1.82 0.19 -1.91
CA GLU A 420 1.91 0.35 -3.36
C GLU A 420 1.08 -0.71 -4.08
N SER A 421 1.13 -1.98 -3.65
CA SER A 421 0.28 -3.04 -4.20
C SER A 421 -1.21 -2.76 -4.02
N LEU A 422 -1.63 -2.14 -2.91
CA LEU A 422 -3.02 -1.75 -2.71
C LEU A 422 -3.42 -0.59 -3.63
N LEU A 423 -2.56 0.42 -3.76
CA LEU A 423 -2.79 1.54 -4.65
C LEU A 423 -2.89 1.10 -6.11
N ASP A 424 -2.00 0.20 -6.55
CA ASP A 424 -2.05 -0.42 -7.87
C ASP A 424 -3.34 -1.22 -8.06
N HIS A 425 -3.71 -2.02 -7.06
CA HIS A 425 -4.96 -2.80 -7.11
C HIS A 425 -6.18 -1.88 -7.31
N LEU A 426 -6.26 -0.79 -6.55
CA LEU A 426 -7.34 0.19 -6.68
C LEU A 426 -7.27 0.93 -8.02
N PHE A 427 -6.08 1.33 -8.46
CA PHE A 427 -5.90 2.07 -9.71
C PHE A 427 -6.30 1.25 -10.93
N PHE A 428 -5.90 -0.02 -10.98
CA PHE A 428 -6.21 -0.93 -12.10
C PHE A 428 -7.56 -1.65 -11.97
N HIS A 429 -8.31 -1.42 -10.89
CA HIS A 429 -9.62 -2.02 -10.70
C HIS A 429 -10.60 -1.61 -11.82
N GLU A 430 -11.44 -2.53 -12.28
CA GLU A 430 -12.31 -2.32 -13.46
C GLU A 430 -13.29 -1.15 -13.29
N ASN A 431 -13.74 -0.90 -12.06
CA ASN A 431 -14.64 0.19 -11.70
C ASN A 431 -13.98 1.56 -11.60
N THR A 432 -12.65 1.64 -11.48
CA THR A 432 -11.94 2.91 -11.25
C THR A 432 -12.16 3.92 -12.37
N PRO A 433 -12.03 3.55 -13.66
CA PRO A 433 -12.34 4.46 -14.76
C PRO A 433 -13.77 5.00 -14.72
N GLN A 434 -14.76 4.15 -14.43
CA GLN A 434 -16.18 4.53 -14.38
C GLN A 434 -16.43 5.53 -13.25
N PHE A 435 -15.94 5.22 -12.05
CA PHE A 435 -16.11 6.06 -10.87
C PHE A 435 -15.45 7.43 -11.08
N LEU A 436 -14.20 7.44 -11.53
CA LEU A 436 -13.45 8.67 -11.75
C LEU A 436 -14.07 9.51 -12.87
N ALA A 437 -14.44 8.91 -14.00
CA ALA A 437 -15.07 9.60 -15.11
C ALA A 437 -16.35 10.31 -14.68
N TYR A 438 -17.26 9.61 -14.01
CA TYR A 438 -18.52 10.21 -13.54
C TYR A 438 -18.28 11.41 -12.61
N ARG A 439 -17.40 11.25 -11.61
CA ARG A 439 -17.13 12.31 -10.63
C ARG A 439 -16.41 13.52 -11.25
N LEU A 440 -15.46 13.31 -12.15
CA LEU A 440 -14.76 14.40 -12.82
C LEU A 440 -15.68 15.17 -13.77
N ILE A 441 -16.58 14.49 -14.48
CA ILE A 441 -17.58 15.15 -15.32
C ILE A 441 -18.51 16.04 -14.49
N GLN A 442 -18.99 15.54 -13.33
CA GLN A 442 -19.81 16.34 -12.40
C GLN A 442 -19.11 17.61 -11.95
N ARG A 443 -17.80 17.55 -11.69
CA ARG A 443 -17.03 18.71 -11.21
C ARG A 443 -16.65 19.71 -12.29
N LEU A 444 -16.56 19.27 -13.54
CA LEU A 444 -16.01 20.10 -14.62
C LEU A 444 -17.06 20.61 -15.60
N THR A 445 -18.15 19.86 -15.84
CA THR A 445 -19.09 20.20 -16.91
C THR A 445 -20.56 20.11 -16.50
N VAL A 446 -21.06 18.93 -16.13
CA VAL A 446 -22.52 18.68 -16.00
C VAL A 446 -22.84 17.74 -14.84
N SER A 447 -23.90 18.02 -14.07
CA SER A 447 -24.27 17.21 -12.89
C SER A 447 -24.81 15.83 -13.26
N ASN A 448 -25.41 15.67 -14.45
CA ASN A 448 -26.12 14.47 -14.89
C ASN A 448 -25.62 14.00 -16.28
N PRO A 449 -24.41 13.43 -16.39
CA PRO A 449 -23.86 13.03 -17.67
C PRO A 449 -24.53 11.77 -18.25
N SER A 450 -24.70 11.73 -19.57
CA SER A 450 -25.23 10.55 -20.23
C SER A 450 -24.31 9.33 -20.09
N PRO A 451 -24.85 8.10 -20.15
CA PRO A 451 -24.03 6.88 -20.16
C PRO A 451 -23.01 6.84 -21.30
N LYS A 452 -23.27 7.52 -22.43
CA LYS A 452 -22.32 7.62 -23.54
C LYS A 452 -21.12 8.49 -23.13
N TYR A 453 -21.37 9.65 -22.54
CA TYR A 453 -20.31 10.56 -22.13
C TYR A 453 -19.37 9.91 -21.10
N VAL A 454 -19.94 9.24 -20.10
CA VAL A 454 -19.16 8.52 -19.09
C VAL A 454 -18.33 7.39 -19.71
N ARG A 455 -18.86 6.68 -20.74
CA ARG A 455 -18.11 5.64 -21.46
C ARG A 455 -16.97 6.21 -22.30
N ASP A 456 -17.17 7.33 -22.99
CA ASP A 456 -16.15 7.93 -23.85
C ASP A 456 -14.97 8.46 -23.00
N VAL A 457 -15.25 9.06 -21.84
CA VAL A 457 -14.21 9.50 -20.89
C VAL A 457 -13.47 8.31 -20.26
N GLN A 458 -14.16 7.22 -19.94
CA GLN A 458 -13.49 5.97 -19.52
C GLN A 458 -12.54 5.42 -20.58
N ALA A 459 -12.96 5.43 -21.85
CA ALA A 459 -12.12 4.96 -22.94
C ALA A 459 -10.86 5.82 -23.08
N ALA A 460 -10.99 7.14 -22.90
CA ALA A 460 -9.85 8.05 -22.88
C ALA A 460 -8.92 7.78 -21.70
N PHE A 461 -9.45 7.62 -20.49
CA PHE A 461 -8.67 7.25 -19.30
C PHE A 461 -7.90 5.95 -19.50
N ARG A 462 -8.54 4.91 -20.07
CA ARG A 462 -7.90 3.60 -20.29
C ARG A 462 -6.84 3.62 -21.40
N SER A 463 -7.06 4.38 -22.46
CA SER A 463 -6.23 4.34 -23.67
C SER A 463 -5.15 5.43 -23.75
N GLY A 464 -5.30 6.51 -22.97
CA GLY A 464 -4.45 7.68 -23.12
C GLY A 464 -4.62 8.42 -24.44
N SER A 465 -5.78 8.26 -25.10
CA SER A 465 -6.09 8.87 -26.38
C SER A 465 -7.52 9.40 -26.40
N PHE A 466 -7.75 10.51 -27.10
CA PHE A 466 -9.08 11.04 -27.34
C PHE A 466 -9.16 11.73 -28.71
N ASN A 467 -10.22 11.43 -29.47
CA ASN A 467 -10.53 12.06 -30.75
C ASN A 467 -9.35 12.06 -31.76
N GLY A 468 -8.63 10.95 -31.86
CA GLY A 468 -7.47 10.79 -32.74
C GLY A 468 -6.16 11.41 -32.23
N THR A 469 -6.18 12.10 -31.09
CA THR A 469 -4.97 12.60 -30.43
C THR A 469 -4.47 11.59 -29.41
N ASN A 470 -3.21 11.17 -29.53
CA ASN A 470 -2.55 10.34 -28.53
C ASN A 470 -1.81 11.26 -27.54
N TYR A 471 -2.06 11.08 -26.24
CA TYR A 471 -1.40 11.82 -25.17
C TYR A 471 -0.19 11.00 -24.71
N SER A 472 -0.21 10.43 -23.50
CA SER A 472 0.82 9.47 -23.08
C SER A 472 0.61 8.07 -23.69
N GLY A 473 -0.62 7.73 -24.10
CA GLY A 473 -1.00 6.39 -24.53
C GLY A 473 -1.02 5.36 -23.38
N ALA A 474 -0.91 5.81 -22.13
CA ALA A 474 -0.90 4.96 -20.95
C ALA A 474 -2.29 4.91 -20.28
N TYR A 475 -2.54 3.84 -19.52
CA TYR A 475 -3.71 3.74 -18.66
C TYR A 475 -3.63 4.81 -17.55
N GLY A 476 -4.75 5.48 -17.30
CA GLY A 476 -4.91 6.55 -16.33
C GLY A 476 -4.41 7.92 -16.76
N ASP A 477 -4.36 8.17 -18.07
CA ASP A 477 -3.94 9.45 -18.62
C ASP A 477 -4.95 10.57 -18.31
N LEU A 478 -4.58 11.48 -17.42
CA LEU A 478 -5.43 12.61 -17.04
C LEU A 478 -5.56 13.66 -18.15
N ALA A 479 -4.58 13.81 -19.05
CA ALA A 479 -4.67 14.78 -20.14
C ALA A 479 -5.72 14.33 -21.18
N ALA A 480 -5.68 13.05 -21.58
CA ALA A 480 -6.70 12.45 -22.43
C ALA A 480 -8.08 12.49 -21.77
N THR A 481 -8.14 12.19 -20.46
CA THR A 481 -9.38 12.22 -19.68
C THR A 481 -9.98 13.62 -19.63
N THR A 482 -9.20 14.65 -19.29
CA THR A 482 -9.66 16.04 -19.24
C THR A 482 -10.07 16.55 -20.62
N ALA A 483 -9.34 16.20 -21.68
CA ALA A 483 -9.74 16.55 -23.05
C ALA A 483 -11.07 15.89 -23.43
N ALA A 484 -11.25 14.61 -23.09
CA ALA A 484 -12.50 13.90 -23.31
C ALA A 484 -13.67 14.54 -22.57
N ILE A 485 -13.45 15.03 -21.35
CA ILE A 485 -14.47 15.76 -20.59
C ILE A 485 -14.81 17.09 -21.30
N LEU A 486 -13.84 17.98 -21.46
CA LEU A 486 -14.13 19.35 -21.90
C LEU A 486 -14.55 19.48 -23.37
N LEU A 487 -14.19 18.50 -24.21
CA LEU A 487 -14.46 18.52 -25.65
C LEU A 487 -15.60 17.59 -26.07
N HIS A 488 -16.21 16.85 -25.13
CA HIS A 488 -17.37 16.02 -25.47
C HIS A 488 -18.54 16.90 -25.95
N PRO A 489 -19.32 16.48 -26.96
CA PRO A 489 -20.46 17.25 -27.44
C PRO A 489 -21.44 17.66 -26.34
N GLU A 490 -21.75 16.77 -25.40
CA GLU A 490 -22.65 17.08 -24.27
C GLU A 490 -22.11 18.15 -23.31
N ALA A 491 -20.79 18.38 -23.27
CA ALA A 491 -20.20 19.47 -22.50
C ALA A 491 -20.27 20.82 -23.23
N ARG A 492 -20.49 20.81 -24.55
CA ARG A 492 -20.43 21.98 -25.43
C ARG A 492 -21.81 22.41 -25.94
N ASP A 493 -22.64 21.42 -26.25
CA ASP A 493 -23.96 21.57 -26.82
C ASP A 493 -24.96 21.41 -25.66
N GLY A 494 -25.41 22.55 -25.13
CA GLY A 494 -26.34 22.62 -24.01
C GLY A 494 -27.71 21.99 -24.32
N GLY A 495 -28.47 21.74 -23.26
CA GLY A 495 -29.79 21.15 -23.20
C GLY A 495 -30.47 21.39 -21.85
N VAL A 496 -31.77 21.12 -21.76
CA VAL A 496 -32.64 21.47 -20.61
C VAL A 496 -32.21 20.85 -19.28
N THR A 497 -31.65 19.64 -19.32
CA THR A 497 -31.10 18.92 -18.15
C THR A 497 -29.57 18.93 -18.12
N SER A 498 -28.94 19.64 -19.06
CA SER A 498 -27.49 19.74 -19.14
C SER A 498 -26.98 20.90 -18.28
N GLY A 499 -25.89 20.65 -17.58
CA GLY A 499 -25.19 21.66 -16.80
C GLY A 499 -25.13 21.36 -15.32
N SER A 500 -24.55 22.30 -14.57
CA SER A 500 -24.44 22.23 -13.11
C SER A 500 -24.59 23.63 -12.50
N LEU A 501 -24.93 23.67 -11.22
CA LEU A 501 -24.85 24.91 -10.46
C LEU A 501 -23.37 25.19 -10.15
N ARG A 502 -22.89 26.40 -10.42
CA ARG A 502 -21.50 26.77 -10.16
C ARG A 502 -21.25 26.83 -8.65
N GLU A 503 -20.17 26.21 -8.20
CA GLU A 503 -19.78 26.22 -6.79
C GLU A 503 -19.56 27.67 -6.29
N PRO A 504 -19.96 28.01 -5.04
CA PRO A 504 -19.89 29.38 -4.52
C PRO A 504 -18.48 30.00 -4.58
N LEU A 505 -17.44 29.25 -4.24
CA LEU A 505 -16.06 29.77 -4.31
C LEU A 505 -15.63 30.03 -5.76
N LEU A 506 -16.02 29.15 -6.69
CA LEU A 506 -15.71 29.31 -8.12
C LEU A 506 -16.41 30.53 -8.71
N LYS A 507 -17.63 30.87 -8.27
CA LYS A 507 -18.31 32.12 -8.67
C LYS A 507 -17.48 33.36 -8.31
N ILE A 508 -16.92 33.40 -7.10
CA ILE A 508 -16.12 34.53 -6.61
C ILE A 508 -14.81 34.63 -7.40
N VAL A 509 -14.07 33.52 -7.49
CA VAL A 509 -12.80 33.49 -8.23
C VAL A 509 -13.01 33.85 -9.70
N HIS A 510 -14.07 33.33 -10.33
CA HIS A 510 -14.44 33.65 -11.71
C HIS A 510 -14.70 35.14 -11.88
N PHE A 511 -15.51 35.74 -11.01
CA PHE A 511 -15.82 37.17 -11.07
C PHE A 511 -14.57 38.03 -10.85
N MET A 512 -13.78 37.74 -9.82
CA MET A 512 -12.55 38.48 -9.51
C MET A 512 -11.55 38.45 -10.66
N ARG A 513 -11.39 37.30 -11.31
CA ARG A 513 -10.50 37.14 -12.46
C ARG A 513 -11.04 37.88 -13.69
N SER A 514 -12.33 37.71 -13.97
CA SER A 514 -12.99 38.31 -15.15
C SER A 514 -13.01 39.83 -15.09
N MET A 515 -13.20 40.39 -13.90
CA MET A 515 -13.25 41.84 -13.67
C MET A 515 -11.87 42.44 -13.30
N GLU A 516 -10.81 41.66 -13.44
CA GLU A 516 -9.42 42.08 -13.18
C GLU A 516 -9.22 42.73 -11.79
N TYR A 517 -9.60 42.02 -10.72
CA TYR A 517 -9.45 42.52 -9.36
C TYR A 517 -7.98 42.89 -9.03
N ARG A 518 -7.78 44.05 -8.41
CA ARG A 518 -6.49 44.51 -7.88
C ARG A 518 -6.65 44.94 -6.43
N ASP A 519 -5.81 44.41 -5.55
CA ASP A 519 -5.68 44.93 -4.19
C ASP A 519 -5.09 46.35 -4.21
N LYS A 520 -5.56 47.20 -3.30
CA LYS A 520 -5.19 48.62 -3.25
C LYS A 520 -3.69 48.87 -3.05
N VAL A 521 -3.00 47.98 -2.33
CA VAL A 521 -1.58 48.11 -1.98
C VAL A 521 -0.74 46.96 -2.52
N GLY A 522 -1.28 46.16 -3.44
CA GLY A 522 -0.59 45.04 -4.08
C GLY A 522 -0.42 43.80 -3.20
N ARG A 523 -1.25 43.63 -2.15
CA ARG A 523 -1.25 42.39 -1.36
C ARG A 523 -1.85 41.23 -2.14
N GLU A 524 -1.50 40.04 -1.70
CA GLU A 524 -2.23 38.83 -2.08
C GLU A 524 -3.70 38.95 -1.68
N VAL A 525 -4.60 38.42 -2.51
CA VAL A 525 -6.03 38.42 -2.25
C VAL A 525 -6.32 37.60 -1.00
N GLN A 526 -6.88 38.26 0.01
CA GLN A 526 -7.22 37.63 1.28
C GLN A 526 -8.73 37.65 1.49
N LEU A 527 -9.34 36.47 1.42
CA LEU A 527 -10.73 36.23 1.78
C LEU A 527 -10.81 35.68 3.21
N ARG A 528 -11.94 35.85 3.89
CA ARG A 528 -12.12 35.43 5.29
C ARG A 528 -13.49 34.80 5.51
N GLY A 529 -13.52 33.74 6.32
CA GLY A 529 -14.77 33.20 6.87
C GLY A 529 -15.69 32.59 5.81
N MET A 530 -15.15 32.13 4.68
CA MET A 530 -15.98 31.66 3.56
C MET A 530 -16.74 30.37 3.88
N MET A 531 -16.23 29.56 4.80
CA MET A 531 -16.97 28.36 5.24
C MET A 531 -18.32 28.77 5.84
N ASP A 532 -18.33 29.77 6.71
CA ASP A 532 -19.55 30.30 7.34
C ASP A 532 -20.37 31.17 6.40
N ALA A 533 -19.71 31.89 5.48
CA ALA A 533 -20.38 32.80 4.55
C ALA A 533 -21.06 32.06 3.40
N ILE A 534 -20.37 31.12 2.75
CA ILE A 534 -20.81 30.51 1.49
C ILE A 534 -20.79 28.98 1.50
N GLY A 535 -20.50 28.35 2.65
CA GLY A 535 -20.45 26.89 2.79
C GLY A 535 -19.22 26.24 2.17
N GLN A 536 -18.21 27.03 1.75
CA GLN A 536 -17.04 26.51 1.05
C GLN A 536 -15.77 27.33 1.33
N TRP A 537 -14.71 26.66 1.78
CA TRP A 537 -13.39 27.28 1.99
C TRP A 537 -12.25 26.32 1.62
N PRO A 538 -11.20 26.76 0.90
CA PRO A 538 -10.10 25.89 0.51
C PRO A 538 -9.53 25.10 1.69
N TYR A 539 -9.29 23.80 1.47
CA TYR A 539 -8.74 22.88 2.48
C TYR A 539 -9.60 22.70 3.74
N SER A 540 -10.89 23.03 3.68
CA SER A 540 -11.85 22.87 4.79
C SER A 540 -13.06 22.02 4.38
N SER A 541 -12.83 20.93 3.66
CA SER A 541 -13.89 19.95 3.38
C SER A 541 -14.40 19.35 4.69
N VAL A 542 -15.72 19.17 4.81
CA VAL A 542 -16.36 18.71 6.04
C VAL A 542 -16.29 17.20 6.23
N ASP A 543 -16.16 16.45 5.14
CA ASP A 543 -16.07 14.99 5.14
C ASP A 543 -15.13 14.47 4.03
N VAL A 544 -15.04 13.14 3.93
CA VAL A 544 -14.28 12.44 2.88
C VAL A 544 -14.91 12.51 1.48
N PHE A 545 -16.15 12.99 1.38
CA PHE A 545 -16.92 13.22 0.15
C PHE A 545 -16.88 14.68 -0.32
N ASN A 546 -16.06 15.52 0.33
CA ASN A 546 -15.84 16.94 0.05
C ASN A 546 -16.89 17.88 0.69
N TYR A 547 -17.32 18.96 0.01
CA TYR A 547 -18.32 19.90 0.55
C TYR A 547 -19.77 19.43 0.38
N PHE A 548 -20.02 18.49 -0.53
CA PHE A 548 -21.36 17.99 -0.85
C PHE A 548 -21.31 16.61 -1.49
N GLN A 549 -22.37 15.84 -1.27
CA GLN A 549 -22.57 14.50 -1.77
C GLN A 549 -22.79 14.53 -3.29
N PRO A 550 -22.02 13.75 -4.05
CA PRO A 550 -22.18 13.68 -5.50
C PRO A 550 -23.52 13.11 -6.00
N GLU A 551 -24.29 12.49 -5.12
CA GLU A 551 -25.63 11.95 -5.37
C GLU A 551 -26.73 12.76 -4.66
N PHE A 552 -26.41 13.96 -4.17
CA PHE A 552 -27.41 14.83 -3.56
C PHE A 552 -28.52 15.15 -4.56
N HIS A 553 -29.75 14.86 -4.15
CA HIS A 553 -30.96 15.05 -4.92
C HIS A 553 -31.74 16.25 -4.33
N PRO A 554 -31.80 17.40 -5.04
CA PRO A 554 -32.54 18.56 -4.59
C PRO A 554 -34.06 18.32 -4.60
N GLU A 555 -34.77 18.84 -3.62
CA GLU A 555 -36.23 18.77 -3.59
C GLU A 555 -36.84 19.44 -4.84
N GLY A 556 -37.76 18.75 -5.52
CA GLY A 556 -38.42 19.22 -6.73
C GLY A 556 -37.72 18.84 -8.04
N PHE A 557 -36.58 18.15 -7.99
CA PHE A 557 -35.97 17.53 -9.17
C PHE A 557 -36.66 16.20 -9.48
N ALA A 558 -36.55 15.72 -10.73
CA ALA A 558 -36.98 14.37 -11.09
C ALA A 558 -36.08 13.33 -10.41
N ASP A 559 -36.65 12.16 -10.05
CA ASP A 559 -35.96 11.12 -9.25
C ASP A 559 -34.62 10.64 -9.84
N ASP A 560 -34.45 10.77 -11.16
CA ASP A 560 -33.25 10.37 -11.90
C ASP A 560 -32.20 11.47 -12.04
N LEU A 561 -32.47 12.67 -11.52
CA LEU A 561 -31.57 13.82 -11.59
C LEU A 561 -30.96 14.16 -10.24
N VAL A 562 -29.66 14.42 -10.25
CA VAL A 562 -28.90 14.91 -9.09
C VAL A 562 -28.44 16.35 -9.33
N GLY A 563 -28.20 17.06 -8.23
CA GLY A 563 -27.69 18.43 -8.24
C GLY A 563 -26.75 18.64 -7.08
N PRO A 564 -25.53 18.07 -7.10
CA PRO A 564 -24.64 17.99 -5.95
C PRO A 564 -24.41 19.33 -5.24
N GLU A 565 -24.18 20.39 -6.01
CA GLU A 565 -23.83 21.72 -5.52
C GLU A 565 -25.01 22.40 -4.80
N PHE A 566 -26.24 21.95 -5.02
CA PHE A 566 -27.41 22.48 -4.32
C PHE A 566 -27.41 22.17 -2.82
N GLN A 567 -26.66 21.15 -2.37
CA GLN A 567 -26.59 20.80 -0.95
C GLN A 567 -26.03 21.95 -0.09
N ILE A 568 -25.11 22.73 -0.65
CA ILE A 568 -24.53 23.92 0.00
C ILE A 568 -25.17 25.23 -0.49
N PHE A 569 -26.15 25.15 -1.40
CA PHE A 569 -26.89 26.30 -1.91
C PHE A 569 -28.11 26.61 -1.03
N THR A 570 -27.84 26.92 0.23
CA THR A 570 -28.88 27.27 1.21
C THR A 570 -29.19 28.76 1.19
N MET A 571 -30.39 29.15 1.63
CA MET A 571 -30.79 30.57 1.68
C MET A 571 -29.78 31.47 2.45
N PRO A 572 -29.25 31.08 3.63
CA PRO A 572 -28.20 31.86 4.29
C PRO A 572 -26.95 32.05 3.44
N ASN A 573 -26.47 30.98 2.79
CA ASN A 573 -25.26 31.03 1.95
C ASN A 573 -25.47 31.93 0.73
N ILE A 574 -26.66 31.91 0.13
CA ILE A 574 -27.00 32.78 -1.01
C ILE A 574 -27.01 34.25 -0.60
N LEU A 575 -27.65 34.59 0.52
CA LEU A 575 -27.72 35.97 1.01
C LEU A 575 -26.32 36.50 1.36
N ASN A 576 -25.52 35.70 2.07
CA ASN A 576 -24.14 36.04 2.41
C ASN A 576 -23.25 36.16 1.16
N TYR A 577 -23.44 35.29 0.16
CA TYR A 577 -22.76 35.40 -1.13
C TYR A 577 -23.08 36.74 -1.82
N ILE A 578 -24.37 37.09 -1.93
CA ILE A 578 -24.79 38.34 -2.58
C ILE A 578 -24.24 39.54 -1.81
N ASN A 579 -24.42 39.60 -0.48
CA ASN A 579 -23.90 40.69 0.35
C ASN A 579 -22.38 40.81 0.21
N GLY A 580 -21.68 39.68 0.21
CA GLY A 580 -20.25 39.59 0.06
C GLY A 580 -19.73 40.12 -1.27
N MET A 581 -20.39 39.75 -2.37
CA MET A 581 -20.07 40.22 -3.72
C MET A 581 -20.38 41.70 -3.89
N THR A 582 -21.51 42.17 -3.36
CA THR A 582 -21.88 43.59 -3.33
C THR A 582 -20.84 44.42 -2.60
N SER A 583 -20.47 44.00 -1.39
CA SER A 583 -19.40 44.66 -0.64
C SER A 583 -18.07 44.63 -1.39
N MET A 584 -17.76 43.55 -2.11
CA MET A 584 -16.54 43.46 -2.90
C MET A 584 -16.51 44.46 -4.07
N MET A 585 -17.64 44.74 -4.72
CA MET A 585 -17.74 45.75 -5.79
C MET A 585 -17.58 47.17 -5.27
N GLU A 586 -18.06 47.47 -4.06
CA GLU A 586 -18.00 48.82 -3.49
C GLU A 586 -16.70 49.10 -2.73
N TYR A 587 -16.22 48.12 -1.97
CA TYR A 587 -15.17 48.28 -0.95
C TYR A 587 -13.95 47.38 -1.21
N GLY A 588 -13.93 46.61 -2.30
CA GLY A 588 -12.91 45.61 -2.58
C GLY A 588 -12.95 44.44 -1.59
N ALA A 589 -11.88 43.64 -1.54
CA ALA A 589 -11.71 42.54 -0.58
C ALA A 589 -11.50 43.08 0.84
N SER A 590 -12.59 43.56 1.45
CA SER A 590 -12.70 44.02 2.84
C SER A 590 -13.76 43.22 3.59
N ASN A 591 -13.77 43.30 4.92
CA ASN A 591 -14.82 42.70 5.75
C ASN A 591 -16.00 43.66 6.01
N CYS A 592 -16.01 44.85 5.40
CA CYS A 592 -17.00 45.88 5.68
C CYS A 592 -18.36 45.48 5.12
N TYR A 593 -19.44 45.83 5.83
CA TYR A 593 -20.82 45.64 5.37
C TYR A 593 -21.14 44.21 4.89
N GLY A 594 -20.59 43.18 5.55
CA GLY A 594 -20.77 41.78 5.15
C GLY A 594 -19.84 41.30 4.04
N GLY A 595 -18.75 42.03 3.77
CA GLY A 595 -17.75 41.69 2.77
C GLY A 595 -16.94 40.43 3.11
N LEU A 596 -16.39 39.81 2.05
CA LEU A 596 -15.72 38.52 2.11
C LEU A 596 -14.20 38.62 2.38
N GLY A 597 -13.68 39.84 2.54
CA GLY A 597 -12.25 40.09 2.74
C GLY A 597 -11.83 40.18 4.21
N TRP A 598 -10.56 40.49 4.43
CA TRP A 598 -10.02 40.77 5.76
C TRP A 598 -10.24 42.25 6.15
N PRO A 599 -10.21 42.63 7.44
CA PRO A 599 -10.24 44.03 7.85
C PRO A 599 -9.11 44.84 7.21
N VAL A 600 -9.52 45.93 6.56
CA VAL A 600 -8.62 46.89 5.93
C VAL A 600 -9.00 48.31 6.39
N PRO A 601 -8.02 49.20 6.60
CA PRO A 601 -8.30 50.57 6.98
C PRO A 601 -9.20 51.27 5.95
N GLY A 602 -10.30 51.87 6.44
CA GLY A 602 -11.21 52.68 5.63
C GLY A 602 -12.01 51.92 4.58
N CYS A 603 -12.19 50.60 4.72
CA CYS A 603 -12.98 49.78 3.78
C CYS A 603 -12.53 49.92 2.32
N ALA A 604 -11.21 49.99 2.10
CA ALA A 604 -10.63 50.15 0.77
C ALA A 604 -9.72 48.96 0.45
N GLY A 605 -10.33 47.79 0.22
CA GLY A 605 -9.64 46.52 -0.05
C GLY A 605 -9.03 46.42 -1.45
N GLY A 606 -9.41 47.30 -2.37
CA GLY A 606 -9.03 47.21 -3.78
C GLY A 606 -10.20 47.56 -4.68
N GLY A 607 -10.10 47.19 -5.95
CA GLY A 607 -11.15 47.42 -6.94
C GLY A 607 -10.93 46.61 -8.20
N PHE A 608 -11.90 46.68 -9.11
CA PHE A 608 -11.86 46.00 -10.41
C PHE A 608 -11.24 46.93 -11.46
N ALA A 609 -10.32 46.39 -12.27
CA ALA A 609 -9.63 47.16 -13.31
C ALA A 609 -10.32 47.07 -14.69
N PHE A 610 -11.32 46.20 -14.83
CA PHE A 610 -12.14 46.10 -16.04
C PHE A 610 -12.83 47.44 -16.36
N THR A 611 -12.85 47.81 -17.64
CA THR A 611 -13.42 49.09 -18.14
C THR A 611 -14.49 48.86 -19.20
N GLU A 612 -15.39 49.83 -19.38
CA GLU A 612 -16.40 49.78 -20.45
C GLU A 612 -15.76 49.67 -21.83
N ALA A 613 -16.36 48.83 -22.69
CA ALA A 613 -15.88 48.56 -24.03
C ALA A 613 -16.72 49.34 -25.04
N GLY A 614 -16.17 50.44 -25.55
CA GLY A 614 -16.80 51.26 -26.60
C GLY A 614 -18.17 51.80 -26.20
N ASP A 615 -19.25 51.16 -26.66
CA ASP A 615 -20.63 51.52 -26.32
C ASP A 615 -21.31 50.54 -25.34
N LYS A 616 -22.55 50.87 -24.93
CA LYS A 616 -23.36 50.06 -24.01
C LYS A 616 -23.47 48.60 -24.47
N ASN A 617 -23.79 48.38 -25.75
CA ASN A 617 -24.06 47.05 -26.26
C ASN A 617 -22.77 46.23 -26.37
N GLN A 618 -21.67 46.87 -26.75
CA GLN A 618 -20.35 46.26 -26.75
C GLN A 618 -19.90 45.86 -25.33
N THR A 619 -20.13 46.73 -24.33
CA THR A 619 -19.83 46.42 -22.93
C THR A 619 -20.67 45.24 -22.43
N ILE A 620 -21.98 45.21 -22.72
CA ILE A 620 -22.85 44.09 -22.34
C ILE A 620 -22.40 42.79 -23.02
N ALA A 621 -22.03 42.82 -24.30
CA ALA A 621 -21.56 41.65 -25.03
C ALA A 621 -20.23 41.10 -24.47
N GLU A 622 -19.30 41.98 -24.09
CA GLU A 622 -18.03 41.55 -23.46
C GLU A 622 -18.27 40.96 -22.07
N MET A 623 -19.16 41.55 -21.28
CA MET A 623 -19.54 41.00 -19.98
C MET A 623 -20.26 39.66 -20.10
N ASP A 624 -21.13 39.49 -21.09
CA ASP A 624 -21.76 38.19 -21.37
C ASP A 624 -20.70 37.13 -21.72
N LEU A 625 -19.71 37.47 -22.55
CA LEU A 625 -18.62 36.56 -22.85
C LEU A 625 -17.82 36.18 -21.59
N LEU A 626 -17.42 37.17 -20.79
CA LEU A 626 -16.55 36.95 -19.62
C LEU A 626 -17.27 36.26 -18.45
N LEU A 627 -18.48 36.69 -18.11
CA LEU A 627 -19.18 36.24 -16.90
C LEU A 627 -20.08 35.03 -17.16
N THR A 628 -20.69 34.96 -18.34
CA THR A 628 -21.70 33.96 -18.69
C THR A 628 -21.32 33.11 -19.90
N GLY A 629 -20.16 33.32 -20.52
CA GLY A 629 -19.70 32.53 -21.67
C GLY A 629 -20.60 32.68 -22.91
N GLY A 630 -21.27 33.82 -23.10
CA GLY A 630 -22.16 34.07 -24.23
C GLY A 630 -23.57 33.49 -24.07
N ARG A 631 -23.99 33.16 -22.82
CA ARG A 631 -25.28 32.50 -22.52
C ARG A 631 -26.35 33.46 -21.99
N LEU A 632 -26.13 34.77 -22.06
CA LEU A 632 -27.13 35.74 -21.61
C LEU A 632 -28.32 35.76 -22.58
N GLY A 633 -29.51 35.38 -22.11
CA GLY A 633 -30.73 35.43 -22.93
C GLY A 633 -31.22 36.85 -23.21
N GLU A 634 -32.14 37.01 -24.17
CA GLU A 634 -32.67 38.32 -24.58
C GLU A 634 -33.27 39.12 -23.41
N HIS A 635 -34.05 38.46 -22.55
CA HIS A 635 -34.65 39.13 -21.39
C HIS A 635 -33.59 39.66 -20.41
N ALA A 636 -32.61 38.83 -20.04
CA ALA A 636 -31.53 39.25 -19.15
C ALA A 636 -30.71 40.39 -19.76
N THR A 637 -30.43 40.32 -21.07
CA THR A 637 -29.78 41.39 -21.83
C THR A 637 -30.57 42.71 -21.75
N SER A 638 -31.91 42.64 -21.87
CA SER A 638 -32.76 43.83 -21.74
C SER A 638 -32.75 44.44 -20.33
N VAL A 639 -32.68 43.60 -19.29
CA VAL A 639 -32.56 44.05 -17.88
C VAL A 639 -31.22 44.75 -17.66
N LEU A 640 -30.12 44.16 -18.14
CA LEU A 640 -28.79 44.78 -18.05
C LEU A 640 -28.77 46.14 -18.77
N ALA A 641 -29.34 46.23 -19.97
CA ALA A 641 -29.42 47.49 -20.71
C ALA A 641 -30.25 48.55 -19.97
N HIS A 642 -31.36 48.16 -19.35
CA HIS A 642 -32.19 49.04 -18.53
C HIS A 642 -31.44 49.56 -17.30
N GLU A 643 -30.75 48.69 -16.55
CA GLU A 643 -29.98 49.10 -15.36
C GLU A 643 -28.82 50.03 -15.73
N TYR A 644 -28.16 49.81 -16.86
CA TYR A 644 -27.13 50.70 -17.38
C TYR A 644 -27.66 52.11 -17.72
N ASP A 645 -28.83 52.19 -18.35
CA ASP A 645 -29.44 53.47 -18.73
C ASP A 645 -29.94 54.26 -17.51
N LYS A 646 -30.39 53.56 -16.47
CA LYS A 646 -30.88 54.14 -15.21
C LYS A 646 -29.74 54.61 -14.29
N ALA A 647 -28.58 53.98 -14.37
CA ALA A 647 -27.45 54.28 -13.49
C ALA A 647 -26.86 55.68 -13.72
N ALA A 648 -26.38 56.30 -12.63
CA ALA A 648 -25.72 57.60 -12.68
C ALA A 648 -24.42 57.56 -13.50
N ALA A 649 -24.03 58.71 -14.05
CA ALA A 649 -22.74 58.86 -14.73
C ALA A 649 -21.59 58.51 -13.76
N GLY A 650 -20.80 57.49 -14.10
CA GLY A 650 -19.73 56.94 -13.25
C GLY A 650 -20.07 55.62 -12.52
N SER A 651 -21.33 55.18 -12.50
CA SER A 651 -21.76 53.93 -11.85
C SER A 651 -22.36 52.90 -12.81
N LYS A 652 -22.30 53.16 -14.11
CA LYS A 652 -22.97 52.35 -15.13
C LYS A 652 -22.38 50.95 -15.27
N LEU A 653 -21.05 50.84 -15.33
CA LEU A 653 -20.37 49.54 -15.28
C LEU A 653 -20.68 48.75 -14.01
N GLN A 654 -20.70 49.42 -12.85
CA GLN A 654 -21.04 48.77 -11.59
C GLN A 654 -22.48 48.22 -11.60
N ALA A 655 -23.43 48.97 -12.19
CA ALA A 655 -24.80 48.50 -12.36
C ALA A 655 -24.88 47.24 -13.26
N LEU A 656 -24.08 47.17 -14.33
CA LEU A 656 -23.99 45.96 -15.16
C LEU A 656 -23.38 44.78 -14.40
N GLN A 657 -22.35 45.03 -13.59
CA GLN A 657 -21.70 43.99 -12.78
C GLN A 657 -22.68 43.37 -11.79
N TYR A 658 -23.46 44.22 -11.10
CA TYR A 658 -24.54 43.79 -10.23
C TYR A 658 -25.62 43.00 -10.97
N ALA A 659 -26.14 43.56 -12.05
CA ALA A 659 -27.19 42.93 -12.84
C ALA A 659 -26.74 41.56 -13.38
N SER A 660 -25.49 41.44 -13.83
CA SER A 660 -24.92 40.17 -14.31
C SER A 660 -24.83 39.13 -13.20
N LEU A 661 -24.41 39.52 -11.99
CA LEU A 661 -24.21 38.62 -10.86
C LEU A 661 -25.50 37.93 -10.39
N VAL A 662 -26.66 38.56 -10.59
CA VAL A 662 -27.96 38.00 -10.20
C VAL A 662 -28.65 37.22 -11.32
N THR A 663 -28.01 37.09 -12.49
CA THR A 663 -28.56 36.29 -13.59
C THR A 663 -28.40 34.79 -13.32
N PRO A 664 -29.38 33.96 -13.72
CA PRO A 664 -29.22 32.50 -13.69
C PRO A 664 -27.99 32.02 -14.47
N ALA A 665 -27.70 32.65 -15.62
CA ALA A 665 -26.59 32.30 -16.51
C ALA A 665 -25.21 32.43 -15.85
N PHE A 666 -25.06 33.35 -14.89
CA PHE A 666 -23.83 33.48 -14.12
C PHE A 666 -23.67 32.38 -13.06
N HIS A 667 -24.80 31.84 -12.58
CA HIS A 667 -24.81 30.83 -11.54
C HIS A 667 -24.79 29.39 -12.06
N THR A 668 -25.01 29.15 -13.36
CA THR A 668 -25.07 27.81 -13.94
C THR A 668 -24.08 27.60 -15.08
N LEU A 669 -23.71 26.33 -15.30
CA LEU A 669 -22.89 25.86 -16.42
C LEU A 669 -23.81 25.14 -17.42
N GLY A 670 -24.79 25.82 -17.99
CA GLY A 670 -25.74 25.28 -18.96
C GLY A 670 -26.66 26.36 -19.52
N ASP A 671 -27.57 26.00 -20.41
CA ASP A 671 -28.53 26.95 -20.97
C ASP A 671 -29.50 27.43 -19.89
N SER A 672 -29.60 28.75 -19.75
CA SER A 672 -30.53 29.37 -18.81
C SER A 672 -31.90 29.46 -19.45
N LEU A 673 -32.73 28.44 -19.21
CA LEU A 673 -34.16 28.54 -19.49
C LEU A 673 -34.78 29.51 -18.48
N LEU A 674 -35.07 30.73 -18.93
CA LEU A 674 -36.18 31.45 -18.32
C LEU A 674 -37.46 30.77 -18.83
N PRO A 675 -38.32 30.21 -17.97
CA PRO A 675 -39.62 29.79 -18.43
C PRO A 675 -40.30 31.00 -19.08
N THR A 676 -40.89 30.81 -20.25
CA THR A 676 -41.65 31.83 -21.02
C THR A 676 -42.89 32.34 -20.28
N SER A 677 -43.08 31.93 -19.04
CA SER A 677 -44.15 32.29 -18.12
C SER A 677 -43.59 32.30 -16.69
N PRO A 678 -43.91 33.30 -15.86
CA PRO A 678 -43.50 33.30 -14.46
C PRO A 678 -43.94 31.99 -13.80
N ALA A 679 -43.06 31.41 -12.98
CA ALA A 679 -43.42 30.26 -12.16
C ALA A 679 -44.72 30.59 -11.40
N PRO A 680 -45.71 29.68 -11.35
CA PRO A 680 -46.89 29.89 -10.52
C PRO A 680 -46.40 30.18 -9.11
N LEU A 681 -46.87 31.28 -8.51
CA LEU A 681 -46.65 31.51 -7.09
C LEU A 681 -47.03 30.22 -6.36
N PRO A 682 -46.20 29.73 -5.41
CA PRO A 682 -46.61 28.60 -4.59
C PRO A 682 -47.99 28.92 -4.05
N ALA A 683 -48.92 27.95 -4.17
CA ALA A 683 -50.26 28.13 -3.63
C ALA A 683 -50.11 28.65 -2.19
N PRO A 684 -50.80 29.73 -1.81
CA PRO A 684 -50.66 30.28 -0.47
C PRO A 684 -50.83 29.12 0.50
N ALA A 685 -49.80 28.89 1.33
CA ALA A 685 -49.88 27.88 2.37
C ALA A 685 -51.21 28.12 3.12
N PRO A 686 -52.01 27.07 3.37
CA PRO A 686 -53.28 27.24 4.07
C PRO A 686 -53.01 28.06 5.32
N ALA A 687 -53.73 29.18 5.46
CA ALA A 687 -53.50 30.16 6.51
C ALA A 687 -53.46 29.44 7.86
N ARG A 688 -52.26 29.18 8.37
CA ARG A 688 -52.08 28.75 9.74
C ARG A 688 -52.39 29.97 10.59
N PRO A 689 -53.28 29.88 11.60
CA PRO A 689 -53.67 31.02 12.41
C PRO A 689 -52.50 31.39 13.35
N ALA A 690 -51.51 32.10 12.83
CA ALA A 690 -50.40 32.67 13.60
C ALA A 690 -50.76 34.02 14.25
N ALA A 691 -52.05 34.39 14.26
CA ALA A 691 -52.56 35.57 14.96
C ALA A 691 -52.79 35.33 16.48
N ALA A 692 -52.76 34.07 16.95
CA ALA A 692 -53.01 33.77 18.36
C ALA A 692 -51.76 33.82 19.27
N PHE A 693 -50.56 33.59 18.73
CA PHE A 693 -49.33 33.51 19.54
C PHE A 693 -48.70 34.89 19.81
N LEU A 694 -48.80 35.82 18.86
CA LEU A 694 -48.35 37.21 19.03
C LEU A 694 -49.29 38.04 19.93
N ALA A 695 -50.59 37.75 19.93
CA ALA A 695 -51.56 38.38 20.83
C ALA A 695 -51.42 37.92 22.30
N ALA A 696 -51.02 36.66 22.53
CA ALA A 696 -50.78 36.13 23.87
C ALA A 696 -49.44 36.62 24.48
N LEU A 697 -48.39 36.81 23.67
CA LEU A 697 -47.11 37.35 24.15
C LEU A 697 -47.20 38.85 24.51
N ALA A 698 -48.03 39.63 23.82
CA ALA A 698 -48.25 41.04 24.13
C ALA A 698 -49.09 41.27 25.41
N ALA A 699 -49.88 40.29 25.84
CA ALA A 699 -50.68 40.34 27.07
C ALA A 699 -49.96 39.77 28.31
N ALA A 700 -48.85 39.04 28.13
CA ALA A 700 -48.07 38.45 29.23
C ALA A 700 -46.77 39.23 29.55
N LEU A 701 -46.39 40.19 28.70
CA LEU A 701 -45.23 41.08 28.88
C LEU A 701 -45.63 42.57 29.02
N GLY A 702 -46.90 42.82 29.35
CA GLY A 702 -47.44 44.14 29.71
C GLY A 702 -47.83 44.21 31.17
#